data_AF-A0A439CWJ3-F1
#
_entry.id   AF-A0A439CWJ3-F1
#
_cell.length_a   1.000
_cell.length_b   1.000
_cell.length_c   1.000
_cell.angle_alpha   90.00
_cell.angle_beta   90.00
_cell.angle_gamma   90.00
#
_symmetry.space_group_name_H-M   'P 1'
#
loop_
_entity.id
_entity.type
_entity.pdbx_description
1 polymer ?
#
loop_
_entity_poly.entity_id
_entity_poly.type
_entity_poly.pdbx_seq_one_letter_code
_entity_poly.pdbx_strand_id
1 'polypeptide(L)'
;MKFSTIPYADAALILSLLLAPVSTVAMFRCAHVVSDGQQFNLEALGGPHSVVTSEVNGGLVHNTTYTVDICAALKKKGEQCPNGSRVCAIKRLITEGETPDPVESKTPLAGELADHGGGHLDPEVSRLSKVDPDSGKKGLRVLLRGGFGYTETHVKRKKHTVIDFVCNKDLDGTEGEWDSKDKYESTRDLVEARAEDGENQDEDKDENAPPKEVQLGIEKSPSLVFDRYGPSDIDANVDVLRLTWSSKYVCESKADDGSDGGDDKGGDDEGGDKDGDVQKPGSHWGAFTWIVILVFLGTAAYLIFGSWLNYTRYGARGWDLLPHGDTIRDVPYLMKDWARRAAAVLAMIIQICLTKHMLKVLLMLPTFREQPTLTQARGPPDALSTLVRIAGACRVVMDPGRRALPVAWRSIPPLQVRLSLKLYLAQPSHSQPLRRRFTSQTNNGPNSPRAQSLTIAAIGAVCISAAAYAMAVQKPTKFDARSVAELDERSKREQGITDESPMRLRMEKFIREQQKEIVFALEKIDGMSFREDTWTRPNGGGGLSCVLQEGNVFEKAGVNISVVYGTLPKPAIAKMRENHKSVASEVENLDFYALGLSLVLHPRNPMAPTVHLNYRYFETMRPDGTSQAWWFGGGSDLTPSYLFDEDAVHFHKTLKEACDKHDKDYYPRFKKWCDEYFSNKHRGESRGVGGIFFDDLDGAVADSENTFSFIQDCLKSFLPSYLPIIEKRKDMPYTEKEKEWQQVRRGRYVEFNLVHDRGTSFGLNVPGSRVESILMSLPLTASWRYMYEPEPRSREQRLVDVLRSPKEWV
;
A
#
# COMPACT_ATOMS: atom_id res chain seq x y z
N MET A 1 53.56 -19.97 12.27
CA MET A 1 53.89 -18.54 12.48
C MET A 1 53.00 -18.01 13.59
N LYS A 2 53.60 -17.36 14.59
CA LYS A 2 52.94 -16.88 15.82
C LYS A 2 51.94 -15.77 15.52
N PHE A 3 50.74 -15.87 16.08
CA PHE A 3 49.80 -14.75 16.21
C PHE A 3 50.24 -13.88 17.39
N SER A 4 50.48 -12.60 17.14
CA SER A 4 50.65 -11.59 18.19
C SER A 4 49.37 -10.78 18.32
N THR A 5 48.76 -10.88 19.50
CA THR A 5 47.74 -10.02 20.07
C THR A 5 48.33 -8.68 20.51
N ILE A 6 47.65 -7.57 20.22
CA ILE A 6 47.89 -6.21 20.75
C ILE A 6 46.52 -5.58 21.10
N PRO A 7 46.42 -4.73 22.14
CA PRO A 7 45.40 -4.85 23.20
C PRO A 7 44.20 -3.90 23.09
N TYR A 8 43.19 -4.22 23.90
CA TYR A 8 42.05 -3.38 24.27
C TYR A 8 42.51 -2.16 25.08
N ALA A 9 42.54 -0.99 24.43
CA ALA A 9 42.31 0.30 25.05
C ALA A 9 41.65 1.18 23.97
N ASP A 10 40.66 1.99 24.37
CA ASP A 10 39.85 2.90 23.53
C ASP A 10 38.43 2.45 23.15
N ALA A 11 37.79 1.61 23.98
CA ALA A 11 36.34 1.38 23.92
C ALA A 11 35.49 2.34 24.78
N ALA A 12 36.10 3.30 25.50
CA ALA A 12 35.40 4.14 26.47
C ALA A 12 35.13 5.60 26.03
N LEU A 13 35.66 6.05 24.88
CA LEU A 13 35.54 7.44 24.43
C LEU A 13 34.66 7.64 23.18
N ILE A 14 34.10 6.57 22.62
CA ILE A 14 33.19 6.62 21.46
C ILE A 14 31.71 6.51 21.89
N LEU A 15 31.43 6.19 23.16
CA LEU A 15 30.05 6.06 23.66
C LEU A 15 29.40 7.39 24.12
N SER A 16 30.15 8.49 24.16
CA SER A 16 29.70 9.80 24.67
C SER A 16 29.31 10.82 23.60
N LEU A 17 29.38 10.48 22.29
CA LEU A 17 29.04 11.39 21.18
C LEU A 17 27.83 10.97 20.33
N LEU A 18 27.07 9.96 20.75
CA LEU A 18 25.85 9.49 20.06
C LEU A 18 24.53 9.94 20.73
N LEU A 19 24.58 10.87 21.69
CA LEU A 19 23.41 11.55 22.24
C LEU A 19 23.37 13.01 21.80
N ALA A 20 23.33 13.23 20.48
CA ALA A 20 22.72 14.45 19.95
C ALA A 20 21.26 14.12 19.61
N PRO A 21 20.28 14.87 20.11
CA PRO A 21 18.88 14.62 19.79
C PRO A 21 18.69 14.88 18.31
N VAL A 22 18.40 13.83 17.55
CA VAL A 22 17.81 13.96 16.22
C VAL A 22 16.45 14.63 16.44
N SER A 23 16.28 15.86 15.97
CA SER A 23 14.98 16.52 15.92
C SER A 23 14.01 15.61 15.17
N THR A 24 13.17 14.92 15.93
CA THR A 24 12.03 14.20 15.40
C THR A 24 11.14 15.20 14.69
N VAL A 25 10.80 14.93 13.43
CA VAL A 25 9.59 15.50 12.83
C VAL A 25 8.45 15.06 13.74
N ALA A 26 8.03 15.96 14.62
CA ALA A 26 6.98 15.69 15.58
C ALA A 26 5.70 15.50 14.78
N MET A 27 5.15 14.28 14.77
CA MET A 27 3.72 14.15 14.54
C MET A 27 3.06 15.01 15.63
N PHE A 28 2.41 16.11 15.24
CA PHE A 28 1.62 16.92 16.17
C PHE A 28 0.48 16.06 16.71
N ARG A 29 0.70 15.49 17.90
CA ARG A 29 -0.24 14.64 18.62
C ARG A 29 -0.95 15.53 19.64
N CYS A 30 -2.22 15.83 19.40
CA CYS A 30 -3.03 16.65 20.31
C CYS A 30 -3.02 16.18 21.76
N ALA A 31 -2.97 14.86 21.99
CA ALA A 31 -2.94 14.29 23.35
C ALA A 31 -1.69 14.67 24.16
N HIS A 32 -0.59 15.02 23.50
CA HIS A 32 0.70 15.31 24.15
C HIS A 32 1.42 16.46 23.42
N VAL A 33 0.87 17.67 23.53
CA VAL A 33 1.52 18.88 23.04
C VAL A 33 2.45 19.39 24.14
N VAL A 34 3.76 19.45 23.86
CA VAL A 34 4.76 19.92 24.82
C VAL A 34 5.37 21.22 24.31
N SER A 35 5.36 22.26 25.14
CA SER A 35 6.07 23.51 24.87
C SER A 35 6.80 23.95 26.14
N ASP A 36 8.12 24.14 26.03
CA ASP A 36 9.00 24.58 27.12
C ASP A 36 8.82 23.81 28.46
N GLY A 37 8.73 22.47 28.39
CA GLY A 37 8.66 21.61 29.58
C GLY A 37 7.26 21.46 30.20
N GLN A 38 6.25 22.13 29.65
CA GLN A 38 4.86 22.00 30.05
C GLN A 38 4.05 21.21 29.01
N GLN A 39 3.19 20.33 29.51
CA GLN A 39 2.38 19.44 28.69
C GLN A 39 0.93 19.92 28.66
N PHE A 40 0.36 19.92 27.46
CA PHE A 40 -1.01 20.30 27.16
C PHE A 40 -1.70 19.15 26.43
N ASN A 41 -2.97 18.93 26.73
CA ASN A 41 -3.80 17.92 26.07
C ASN A 41 -4.94 18.61 25.31
N LEU A 42 -4.80 18.70 23.99
CA LEU A 42 -5.77 19.31 23.08
C LEU A 42 -6.71 18.29 22.45
N GLU A 43 -6.72 17.02 22.89
CA GLU A 43 -7.55 15.97 22.29
C GLU A 43 -9.05 16.28 22.36
N ALA A 44 -9.48 16.96 23.42
CA ALA A 44 -10.86 17.39 23.59
C ALA A 44 -11.29 18.49 22.60
N LEU A 45 -10.34 19.19 21.97
CA LEU A 45 -10.56 20.16 20.89
C LEU A 45 -10.38 19.52 19.49
N GLY A 46 -10.36 18.19 19.43
CA GLY A 46 -10.24 17.43 18.20
C GLY A 46 -11.58 17.29 17.48
N GLY A 47 -11.56 17.56 16.17
CA GLY A 47 -12.76 17.58 15.35
C GLY A 47 -12.83 18.84 14.49
N PRO A 48 -13.80 18.92 13.55
CA PRO A 48 -13.97 20.11 12.72
C PRO A 48 -14.73 21.21 13.47
N HIS A 49 -14.05 22.30 13.79
CA HIS A 49 -14.62 23.50 14.40
C HIS A 49 -14.67 24.62 13.35
N SER A 50 -15.78 25.37 13.27
CA SER A 50 -15.99 26.36 12.21
C SER A 50 -16.38 27.74 12.73
N VAL A 51 -15.86 28.77 12.06
CA VAL A 51 -16.28 30.17 12.21
C VAL A 51 -16.75 30.71 10.87
N VAL A 52 -17.82 31.51 10.88
CA VAL A 52 -18.36 32.16 9.67
C VAL A 52 -18.17 33.66 9.80
N THR A 53 -17.67 34.27 8.74
CA THR A 53 -17.51 35.72 8.60
C THR A 53 -18.32 36.23 7.41
N SER A 54 -18.69 37.51 7.46
CA SER A 54 -19.34 38.21 6.36
C SER A 54 -18.49 39.41 5.96
N GLU A 55 -18.31 39.62 4.65
CA GLU A 55 -17.75 40.84 4.08
C GLU A 55 -18.70 41.40 3.01
N VAL A 56 -18.72 42.72 2.84
CA VAL A 56 -19.41 43.37 1.73
C VAL A 56 -18.37 43.89 0.76
N ASN A 57 -18.40 43.40 -0.48
CA ASN A 57 -17.48 43.82 -1.53
C ASN A 57 -18.27 44.21 -2.79
N GLY A 58 -18.12 45.45 -3.26
CA GLY A 58 -18.81 45.92 -4.48
C GLY A 58 -20.35 45.87 -4.42
N GLY A 59 -20.94 45.94 -3.22
CA GLY A 59 -22.40 45.83 -3.01
C GLY A 59 -22.93 44.39 -2.93
N LEU A 60 -22.06 43.39 -3.05
CA LEU A 60 -22.37 41.98 -2.86
C LEU A 60 -21.91 41.50 -1.47
N VAL A 61 -22.69 40.63 -0.83
CA VAL A 61 -22.38 40.06 0.48
C VAL A 61 -21.75 38.68 0.29
N HIS A 62 -20.57 38.48 0.86
CA HIS A 62 -19.87 37.19 0.82
C HIS A 62 -19.72 36.63 2.23
N ASN A 63 -20.09 35.37 2.40
CA ASN A 63 -19.87 34.63 3.63
C ASN A 63 -18.70 33.65 3.48
N THR A 64 -17.70 33.76 4.36
CA THR A 64 -16.56 32.84 4.40
C THR A 64 -16.66 31.95 5.62
N THR A 65 -16.67 30.63 5.41
CA THR A 65 -16.59 29.64 6.48
C THR A 65 -15.16 29.13 6.62
N TYR A 66 -14.52 29.38 7.76
CA TYR A 66 -13.22 28.82 8.11
C TYR A 66 -13.41 27.62 9.02
N THR A 67 -13.02 26.43 8.55
CA THR A 67 -13.09 25.18 9.32
C THR A 67 -11.68 24.70 9.66
N VAL A 68 -11.46 24.35 10.92
CA VAL A 68 -10.19 23.91 11.49
C VAL A 68 -10.38 22.57 12.19
N ASP A 69 -9.49 21.61 11.93
CA ASP A 69 -9.27 20.44 12.78
C ASP A 69 -7.78 20.36 13.10
N ILE A 70 -7.42 20.65 14.34
CA ILE A 70 -6.02 20.66 14.78
C ILE A 70 -5.43 19.26 14.93
N CYS A 71 -6.27 18.22 15.10
CA CYS A 71 -5.84 16.88 15.44
C CYS A 71 -5.85 15.92 14.25
N ALA A 72 -6.77 16.10 13.31
CA ALA A 72 -6.92 15.26 12.13
C ALA A 72 -7.09 16.08 10.85
N ALA A 73 -6.97 15.42 9.70
CA ALA A 73 -7.34 16.02 8.43
C ALA A 73 -8.87 16.07 8.30
N LEU A 74 -9.39 17.16 7.72
CA LEU A 74 -10.82 17.35 7.50
C LEU A 74 -11.37 16.23 6.60
N LYS A 75 -12.44 15.56 7.05
CA LYS A 75 -13.03 14.40 6.35
C LYS A 75 -13.85 14.83 5.13
N LYS A 76 -13.49 14.32 3.95
CA LYS A 76 -14.16 14.59 2.67
C LYS A 76 -15.66 14.23 2.66
N LYS A 77 -16.53 15.23 2.62
CA LYS A 77 -17.93 15.15 2.18
C LYS A 77 -18.25 16.34 1.28
N GLY A 78 -18.58 16.10 0.00
CA GLY A 78 -19.08 17.13 -0.91
C GLY A 78 -18.12 18.32 -1.12
N GLU A 79 -18.63 19.55 -0.98
CA GLU A 79 -18.00 20.83 -1.34
C GLU A 79 -16.83 21.28 -0.42
N GLN A 80 -15.86 20.42 -0.15
CA GLN A 80 -14.74 20.72 0.76
C GLN A 80 -13.39 20.90 0.03
N CYS A 81 -12.40 21.43 0.77
CA CYS A 81 -11.00 21.55 0.32
C CYS A 81 -10.35 20.18 -0.02
N PRO A 82 -9.21 20.17 -0.74
CA PRO A 82 -8.49 18.95 -1.07
C PRO A 82 -8.14 18.07 0.14
N ASN A 83 -7.97 16.77 -0.11
CA ASN A 83 -7.60 15.80 0.93
C ASN A 83 -6.27 16.19 1.60
N GLY A 84 -6.19 16.00 2.92
CA GLY A 84 -5.02 16.39 3.71
C GLY A 84 -5.08 17.81 4.28
N SER A 85 -6.09 18.61 3.92
CA SER A 85 -6.35 19.91 4.56
C SER A 85 -6.72 19.74 6.03
N ARG A 86 -6.06 20.50 6.91
CA ARG A 86 -6.44 20.66 8.33
C ARG A 86 -7.21 21.96 8.57
N VAL A 87 -6.95 22.97 7.75
CA VAL A 87 -7.67 24.25 7.76
C VAL A 87 -8.15 24.58 6.36
N CYS A 88 -9.44 24.89 6.22
CA CYS A 88 -10.09 25.18 4.95
C CYS A 88 -10.98 26.43 5.08
N ALA A 89 -10.91 27.32 4.09
CA ALA A 89 -11.83 28.44 3.94
C ALA A 89 -12.73 28.22 2.71
N ILE A 90 -14.04 28.36 2.88
CA ILE A 90 -15.03 28.28 1.80
C ILE A 90 -15.77 29.61 1.73
N LYS A 91 -15.60 30.34 0.63
CA LYS A 91 -16.28 31.62 0.38
C LYS A 91 -17.52 31.37 -0.48
N ARG A 92 -18.67 31.92 -0.07
CA ARG A 92 -19.95 31.84 -0.76
C ARG A 92 -20.48 33.24 -1.03
N LEU A 93 -21.09 33.41 -2.20
CA LEU A 93 -21.79 34.64 -2.57
C LEU A 93 -23.25 34.51 -2.15
N ILE A 94 -23.77 35.47 -1.39
CA ILE A 94 -25.16 35.48 -0.96
C ILE A 94 -26.01 36.17 -2.04
N THR A 95 -26.91 35.43 -2.68
CA THR A 95 -27.85 35.92 -3.69
C THR A 95 -29.31 35.69 -3.25
N GLU A 96 -30.18 36.69 -3.42
CA GLU A 96 -31.60 36.53 -3.08
C GLU A 96 -32.25 35.46 -3.99
N GLY A 97 -32.67 34.33 -3.41
CA GLY A 97 -33.55 33.34 -4.05
C GLY A 97 -32.94 31.98 -4.44
N GLU A 98 -31.64 31.77 -4.28
CA GLU A 98 -30.99 30.47 -4.53
C GLU A 98 -30.63 29.77 -3.21
N THR A 99 -30.98 28.49 -3.08
CA THR A 99 -30.52 27.63 -1.97
C THR A 99 -30.06 26.28 -2.51
N PRO A 100 -28.83 25.81 -2.20
CA PRO A 100 -27.78 26.48 -1.41
C PRO A 100 -27.05 27.59 -2.20
N ASP A 101 -26.46 28.55 -1.48
CA ASP A 101 -25.64 29.63 -2.06
C ASP A 101 -24.45 29.07 -2.86
N PRO A 102 -24.13 29.65 -4.04
CA PRO A 102 -23.03 29.18 -4.88
C PRO A 102 -21.67 29.37 -4.19
N VAL A 103 -20.84 28.32 -4.22
CA VAL A 103 -19.47 28.36 -3.72
C VAL A 103 -18.57 29.11 -4.71
N GLU A 104 -18.04 30.25 -4.27
CA GLU A 104 -17.14 31.10 -5.06
C GLU A 104 -15.71 30.57 -5.04
N SER A 105 -15.18 30.22 -3.86
CA SER A 105 -13.82 29.70 -3.74
C SER A 105 -13.62 28.73 -2.58
N LYS A 106 -12.68 27.80 -2.76
CA LYS A 106 -12.23 26.83 -1.76
C LYS A 106 -10.73 26.98 -1.57
N THR A 107 -10.33 27.45 -0.40
CA THR A 107 -8.92 27.77 -0.10
C THR A 107 -8.40 26.86 1.01
N PRO A 108 -7.44 25.96 0.73
CA PRO A 108 -6.76 25.21 1.77
C PRO A 108 -5.68 26.06 2.45
N LEU A 109 -5.88 26.38 3.74
CA LEU A 109 -5.03 27.32 4.49
C LEU A 109 -3.87 26.63 5.22
N ALA A 110 -4.01 25.37 5.61
CA ALA A 110 -2.93 24.55 6.17
C ALA A 110 -3.27 23.05 6.07
N GLY A 111 -2.24 22.19 5.96
CA GLY A 111 -2.43 20.75 5.82
C GLY A 111 -1.27 20.06 5.11
N GLU A 112 -1.37 18.74 4.97
CA GLU A 112 -0.47 17.93 4.16
C GLU A 112 -0.91 18.01 2.69
N LEU A 113 -0.38 18.98 1.96
CA LEU A 113 -0.91 19.40 0.65
C LEU A 113 0.11 19.30 -0.47
N ALA A 114 1.24 18.61 -0.26
CA ALA A 114 2.31 18.45 -1.25
C ALA A 114 1.80 17.88 -2.59
N ASP A 115 0.88 16.92 -2.55
CA ASP A 115 0.27 16.29 -3.74
C ASP A 115 -0.75 17.20 -4.47
N HIS A 116 -1.15 18.31 -3.84
CA HIS A 116 -2.11 19.26 -4.38
C HIS A 116 -1.46 20.61 -4.75
N GLY A 117 -0.13 20.67 -4.77
CA GLY A 117 0.62 21.89 -5.08
C GLY A 117 0.89 22.78 -3.87
N GLY A 118 0.54 22.37 -2.65
CA GLY A 118 0.89 23.04 -1.40
C GLY A 118 2.25 22.61 -0.84
N GLY A 119 2.43 22.76 0.47
CA GLY A 119 3.59 22.27 1.22
C GLY A 119 3.24 21.11 2.14
N HIS A 120 4.26 20.58 2.84
CA HIS A 120 4.06 19.64 3.93
C HIS A 120 3.49 20.36 5.16
N LEU A 121 2.78 19.61 6.02
CA LEU A 121 2.32 20.14 7.30
C LEU A 121 3.51 20.32 8.25
N ASP A 122 3.73 21.55 8.69
CA ASP A 122 4.81 21.92 9.61
C ASP A 122 4.20 22.73 10.78
N PRO A 123 3.81 22.06 11.89
CA PRO A 123 3.20 22.70 13.04
C PRO A 123 4.27 23.21 14.03
N GLU A 124 4.26 24.50 14.32
CA GLU A 124 5.11 25.12 15.35
C GLU A 124 4.27 25.54 16.56
N VAL A 125 4.71 25.18 17.77
CA VAL A 125 4.01 25.47 19.03
C VAL A 125 4.87 26.34 19.92
N SER A 126 4.32 27.46 20.40
CA SER A 126 4.99 28.39 21.29
C SER A 126 4.07 28.82 22.43
N ARG A 127 4.58 29.07 23.64
CA ARG A 127 3.75 29.62 24.73
C ARG A 127 3.41 31.08 24.46
N LEU A 128 2.15 31.47 24.69
CA LEU A 128 1.71 32.85 24.48
C LEU A 128 2.49 33.85 25.34
N SER A 129 2.79 33.48 26.59
CA SER A 129 3.58 34.28 27.53
C SER A 129 5.00 34.62 27.04
N LYS A 130 5.53 33.88 26.07
CA LYS A 130 6.86 34.11 25.47
C LYS A 130 6.78 34.89 24.16
N VAL A 131 5.67 34.76 23.44
CA VAL A 131 5.48 35.39 22.12
C VAL A 131 4.94 36.81 22.26
N ASP A 132 4.10 37.04 23.27
CA ASP A 132 3.52 38.34 23.60
C ASP A 132 3.49 38.52 25.13
N PRO A 133 4.65 38.84 25.74
CA PRO A 133 4.79 38.96 27.19
C PRO A 133 3.98 40.12 27.80
N ASP A 134 3.68 41.15 26.99
CA ASP A 134 2.98 42.36 27.44
C ASP A 134 1.45 42.16 27.51
N SER A 135 0.91 41.18 26.79
CA SER A 135 -0.54 40.88 26.77
C SER A 135 -1.08 40.24 28.06
N GLY A 136 -0.21 39.68 28.92
CA GLY A 136 -0.61 38.94 30.12
C GLY A 136 -1.39 37.63 29.87
N LYS A 137 -1.58 37.22 28.60
CA LYS A 137 -2.36 36.04 28.22
C LYS A 137 -1.56 34.76 28.44
N LYS A 138 -2.20 33.75 29.04
CA LYS A 138 -1.63 32.41 29.26
C LYS A 138 -2.22 31.40 28.28
N GLY A 139 -1.40 30.50 27.74
CA GLY A 139 -1.82 29.48 26.79
C GLY A 139 -0.78 29.22 25.68
N LEU A 140 -1.24 28.80 24.51
CA LEU A 140 -0.40 28.31 23.41
C LEU A 140 -0.71 28.99 22.08
N ARG A 141 0.32 29.36 21.32
CA ARG A 141 0.24 29.71 19.90
C ARG A 141 0.62 28.50 19.06
N VAL A 142 -0.25 28.11 18.14
CA VAL A 142 -0.01 27.05 17.15
C VAL A 142 0.01 27.67 15.76
N LEU A 143 1.14 27.56 15.07
CA LEU A 143 1.31 27.95 13.67
C LEU A 143 1.26 26.69 12.80
N LEU A 144 0.27 26.63 11.90
CA LEU A 144 0.11 25.56 10.92
C LEU A 144 0.48 26.07 9.52
N ARG A 145 1.38 25.34 8.85
CA ARG A 145 1.83 25.63 7.48
C ARG A 145 1.33 24.59 6.48
N GLY A 146 1.65 24.82 5.20
CA GLY A 146 1.37 23.90 4.10
C GLY A 146 0.28 24.37 3.12
N GLY A 147 -0.47 25.42 3.48
CA GLY A 147 -1.52 25.97 2.64
C GLY A 147 -1.00 26.82 1.47
N PHE A 148 -1.87 27.00 0.48
CA PHE A 148 -1.62 27.82 -0.69
C PHE A 148 -2.92 28.36 -1.26
N GLY A 149 -2.83 29.42 -2.05
CA GLY A 149 -3.92 29.87 -2.90
C GLY A 149 -3.43 30.72 -4.04
N TYR A 150 -4.35 31.10 -4.92
CA TYR A 150 -4.07 31.97 -6.05
C TYR A 150 -4.80 33.30 -5.86
N THR A 151 -4.14 34.40 -6.19
CA THR A 151 -4.78 35.71 -6.32
C THR A 151 -5.65 35.75 -7.58
N GLU A 152 -6.49 36.78 -7.73
CA GLU A 152 -7.25 37.03 -8.97
C GLU A 152 -6.32 37.13 -10.20
N THR A 153 -5.09 37.59 -10.00
CA THR A 153 -4.01 37.64 -11.00
C THR A 153 -3.25 36.32 -11.21
N HIS A 154 -3.75 35.20 -10.68
CA HIS A 154 -3.17 33.84 -10.79
C HIS A 154 -1.76 33.68 -10.19
N VAL A 155 -1.38 34.54 -9.23
CA VAL A 155 -0.10 34.40 -8.52
C VAL A 155 -0.28 33.48 -7.32
N LYS A 156 0.56 32.46 -7.23
CA LYS A 156 0.56 31.50 -6.13
C LYS A 156 1.12 32.15 -4.86
N ARG A 157 0.31 32.22 -3.81
CA ARG A 157 0.70 32.73 -2.48
C ARG A 157 0.67 31.61 -1.45
N LYS A 158 1.63 31.63 -0.52
CA LYS A 158 1.67 30.69 0.60
C LYS A 158 0.65 31.13 1.64
N LYS A 159 0.01 30.17 2.31
CA LYS A 159 -0.98 30.45 3.34
C LYS A 159 -0.60 29.73 4.62
N HIS A 160 -0.69 30.45 5.74
CA HIS A 160 -0.44 29.93 7.08
C HIS A 160 -1.65 30.21 7.97
N THR A 161 -1.84 29.39 8.99
CA THR A 161 -2.85 29.61 10.03
C THR A 161 -2.18 29.71 11.38
N VAL A 162 -2.46 30.78 12.11
CA VAL A 162 -2.02 30.99 13.50
C VAL A 162 -3.25 30.90 14.39
N ILE A 163 -3.19 30.03 15.39
CA ILE A 163 -4.24 29.87 16.38
C ILE A 163 -3.66 30.19 17.75
N ASP A 164 -4.20 31.21 18.40
CA ASP A 164 -3.86 31.60 19.76
C ASP A 164 -4.85 30.97 20.73
N PHE A 165 -4.43 29.87 21.33
CA PHE A 165 -5.18 29.18 22.38
C PHE A 165 -5.01 29.91 23.71
N VAL A 166 -6.09 30.53 24.20
CA VAL A 166 -6.09 31.29 25.46
C VAL A 166 -6.71 30.46 26.58
N CYS A 167 -6.02 30.37 27.71
CA CYS A 167 -6.54 29.69 28.90
C CYS A 167 -7.76 30.43 29.45
N ASN A 168 -8.90 29.75 29.40
CA ASN A 168 -10.12 30.14 30.11
C ASN A 168 -10.69 28.89 30.79
N LYS A 169 -10.74 28.88 32.12
CA LYS A 169 -11.16 27.70 32.89
C LYS A 169 -12.65 27.40 32.77
N ASP A 170 -13.44 28.39 32.37
CA ASP A 170 -14.89 28.32 32.32
C ASP A 170 -15.44 27.90 30.96
N LEU A 171 -14.56 27.70 29.97
CA LEU A 171 -14.92 27.28 28.60
C LEU A 171 -14.25 25.96 28.25
N ASP A 172 -15.01 25.05 27.67
CA ASP A 172 -14.52 23.78 27.13
C ASP A 172 -13.87 23.97 25.76
N GLY A 173 -14.22 25.03 25.03
CA GLY A 173 -13.68 25.35 23.71
C GLY A 173 -14.56 24.87 22.57
N THR A 174 -15.82 24.54 22.85
CA THR A 174 -16.84 24.18 21.84
C THR A 174 -18.09 25.05 21.91
N GLU A 175 -18.07 26.09 22.75
CA GLU A 175 -19.20 27.00 22.95
C GLU A 175 -19.36 27.93 21.75
N GLY A 176 -20.62 28.20 21.38
CA GLY A 176 -20.97 29.15 20.33
C GLY A 176 -20.57 28.73 18.91
N GLU A 177 -20.27 27.45 18.70
CA GLU A 177 -19.96 26.92 17.35
C GLU A 177 -21.15 27.06 16.39
N TRP A 178 -20.83 27.46 15.16
CA TRP A 178 -21.81 27.63 14.11
C TRP A 178 -22.11 26.27 13.44
N ASP A 179 -23.32 25.74 13.59
CA ASP A 179 -23.73 24.52 12.87
C ASP A 179 -23.96 24.84 11.39
N SER A 180 -23.24 24.12 10.52
CA SER A 180 -23.38 24.17 9.06
C SER A 180 -24.80 23.91 8.51
N LYS A 181 -25.74 23.43 9.34
CA LYS A 181 -27.12 23.13 8.96
C LYS A 181 -28.16 24.16 9.38
N ASP A 182 -27.79 25.16 10.17
CA ASP A 182 -28.75 26.14 10.65
C ASP A 182 -29.00 27.24 9.60
N LYS A 183 -30.29 27.50 9.41
CA LYS A 183 -30.86 28.45 8.45
C LYS A 183 -30.12 29.79 8.51
N TYR A 184 -29.69 30.27 7.35
CA TYR A 184 -29.28 31.66 7.17
C TYR A 184 -30.44 32.56 7.59
N GLU A 185 -30.37 33.12 8.79
CA GLU A 185 -31.19 34.28 9.15
C GLU A 185 -30.89 35.37 8.12
N SER A 186 -31.94 36.06 7.66
CA SER A 186 -31.85 37.10 6.64
C SER A 186 -30.90 38.20 7.10
N THR A 187 -29.67 38.16 6.59
CA THR A 187 -28.53 39.04 6.91
C THR A 187 -28.71 40.49 6.42
N ARG A 188 -29.94 40.93 6.19
CA ARG A 188 -30.25 42.36 5.98
C ARG A 188 -30.34 43.12 7.31
N ASP A 189 -30.91 42.51 8.34
CA ASP A 189 -31.18 43.19 9.61
C ASP A 189 -29.90 43.46 10.44
N LEU A 190 -28.86 42.63 10.29
CA LEU A 190 -27.58 42.77 11.01
C LEU A 190 -26.58 43.73 10.34
N VAL A 191 -26.76 44.02 9.05
CA VAL A 191 -25.91 44.97 8.31
C VAL A 191 -26.46 46.39 8.43
N GLU A 192 -27.78 46.57 8.53
CA GLU A 192 -28.40 47.87 8.85
C GLU A 192 -28.20 48.28 10.32
N ALA A 193 -28.20 47.34 11.28
CA ALA A 193 -28.01 47.65 12.70
C ALA A 193 -26.62 48.22 13.06
N ARG A 194 -25.61 48.12 12.17
CA ARG A 194 -24.26 48.68 12.40
C ARG A 194 -23.95 49.90 11.56
N ALA A 195 -24.85 50.29 10.65
CA ALA A 195 -24.80 51.55 9.94
C ALA A 195 -25.33 52.72 10.78
N GLU A 196 -26.08 52.44 11.86
CA GLU A 196 -26.68 53.47 12.72
C GLU A 196 -25.89 53.76 14.02
N ASP A 197 -25.07 52.82 14.53
CA ASP A 197 -24.30 53.00 15.79
C ASP A 197 -22.89 53.62 15.61
N GLY A 198 -22.65 54.30 14.48
CA GLY A 198 -21.37 54.92 14.13
C GLY A 198 -21.34 56.45 14.15
N GLU A 199 -22.41 57.12 14.60
CA GLU A 199 -22.37 58.55 14.91
C GLU A 199 -21.79 58.77 16.31
N ASN A 200 -20.46 58.92 16.38
CA ASN A 200 -19.66 59.66 17.38
C ASN A 200 -18.36 58.92 17.72
N GLN A 201 -17.31 59.16 16.93
CA GLN A 201 -15.96 59.54 17.42
C GLN A 201 -14.98 59.65 16.25
N ASP A 202 -14.63 60.91 15.96
CA ASP A 202 -13.32 61.45 15.56
C ASP A 202 -12.51 60.79 14.42
N GLU A 203 -12.55 61.48 13.28
CA GLU A 203 -11.45 61.81 12.34
C GLU A 203 -10.26 60.84 12.21
N ASP A 204 -10.36 59.92 11.23
CA ASP A 204 -9.34 59.64 10.20
C ASP A 204 -9.92 58.60 9.21
N LYS A 205 -10.68 59.06 8.21
CA LYS A 205 -11.20 58.21 7.14
C LYS A 205 -10.16 58.06 6.03
N ASP A 206 -9.43 56.95 6.07
CA ASP A 206 -8.66 56.45 4.94
C ASP A 206 -9.64 55.88 3.89
N GLU A 207 -9.89 56.61 2.80
CA GLU A 207 -10.77 56.18 1.69
C GLU A 207 -10.22 54.97 0.90
N ASN A 208 -9.08 54.40 1.29
CA ASN A 208 -8.49 53.19 0.72
C ASN A 208 -8.44 51.97 1.67
N ALA A 209 -9.14 52.01 2.81
CA ALA A 209 -9.19 50.86 3.72
C ALA A 209 -9.99 49.68 3.11
N PRO A 210 -9.43 48.45 3.04
CA PRO A 210 -10.14 47.29 2.51
C PRO A 210 -11.36 46.93 3.38
N PRO A 211 -12.43 46.36 2.80
CA PRO A 211 -13.65 46.01 3.53
C PRO A 211 -13.33 45.07 4.71
N LYS A 212 -13.81 45.41 5.90
CA LYS A 212 -13.50 44.70 7.15
C LYS A 212 -14.40 43.47 7.27
N GLU A 213 -13.81 42.28 7.20
CA GLU A 213 -14.47 40.99 7.42
C GLU A 213 -14.89 40.84 8.89
N VAL A 214 -16.17 40.53 9.15
CA VAL A 214 -16.75 40.46 10.52
C VAL A 214 -17.30 39.06 10.80
N GLN A 215 -16.99 38.49 11.98
CA GLN A 215 -17.55 37.20 12.41
C GLN A 215 -19.04 37.29 12.74
N LEU A 216 -19.82 36.35 12.23
CA LEU A 216 -21.24 36.16 12.55
C LEU A 216 -21.42 35.39 13.86
N GLY A 217 -22.49 35.70 14.60
CA GLY A 217 -22.82 35.01 15.86
C GLY A 217 -21.94 35.38 17.06
N ILE A 218 -21.18 36.48 16.98
CA ILE A 218 -20.27 36.92 18.05
C ILE A 218 -20.99 37.22 19.37
N GLU A 219 -22.28 37.59 19.30
CA GLU A 219 -23.14 37.85 20.47
C GLU A 219 -23.30 36.62 21.38
N LYS A 220 -23.13 35.42 20.83
CA LYS A 220 -23.19 34.15 21.59
C LYS A 220 -21.91 33.87 22.38
N SER A 221 -20.95 34.81 22.41
CA SER A 221 -19.65 34.68 23.07
C SER A 221 -18.93 33.36 22.69
N PRO A 222 -18.67 33.13 21.39
CA PRO A 222 -18.09 31.88 20.93
C PRO A 222 -16.66 31.69 21.46
N SER A 223 -16.31 30.44 21.74
CA SER A 223 -14.97 30.07 22.20
C SER A 223 -13.91 30.22 21.10
N LEU A 224 -14.28 30.07 19.82
CA LEU A 224 -13.44 30.28 18.65
C LEU A 224 -13.78 31.61 17.96
N VAL A 225 -12.78 32.49 17.86
CA VAL A 225 -12.93 33.88 17.42
C VAL A 225 -12.07 34.20 16.19
N PHE A 226 -12.77 34.82 15.24
CA PHE A 226 -12.39 35.67 14.12
C PHE A 226 -11.41 36.81 14.41
N ASP A 227 -10.08 36.69 14.25
CA ASP A 227 -9.22 37.87 14.40
C ASP A 227 -9.03 38.64 13.09
N ARG A 228 -8.38 38.01 12.10
CA ARG A 228 -8.14 38.58 10.77
C ARG A 228 -7.64 37.54 9.77
N TYR A 229 -7.85 37.81 8.48
CA TYR A 229 -7.22 37.07 7.39
C TYR A 229 -6.70 38.05 6.33
N GLY A 230 -5.43 37.90 5.94
CA GLY A 230 -4.80 38.83 4.99
C GLY A 230 -3.29 38.66 4.90
N PRO A 231 -2.59 39.52 4.13
CA PRO A 231 -1.14 39.45 3.99
C PRO A 231 -0.42 39.60 5.33
N SER A 232 0.69 38.88 5.49
CA SER A 232 1.56 38.98 6.67
C SER A 232 2.29 40.32 6.70
N ASP A 233 2.41 40.91 7.90
CA ASP A 233 3.17 42.14 8.13
C ASP A 233 4.68 41.98 7.83
N ILE A 234 5.17 40.73 7.79
CA ILE A 234 6.59 40.38 7.61
C ILE A 234 6.91 40.00 6.15
N ASP A 235 5.97 39.34 5.47
CA ASP A 235 6.13 38.91 4.08
C ASP A 235 4.81 39.09 3.34
N ALA A 236 4.76 40.11 2.49
CA ALA A 236 3.60 40.46 1.69
C ALA A 236 3.19 39.35 0.69
N ASN A 237 3.96 38.27 0.53
CA ASN A 237 3.62 37.10 -0.30
C ASN A 237 2.96 35.94 0.48
N VAL A 238 2.81 36.07 1.80
CA VAL A 238 2.19 35.07 2.66
C VAL A 238 0.88 35.62 3.21
N ASP A 239 -0.22 34.90 3.04
CA ASP A 239 -1.48 35.21 3.74
C ASP A 239 -1.57 34.43 5.04
N VAL A 240 -2.01 35.10 6.11
CA VAL A 240 -2.09 34.52 7.45
C VAL A 240 -3.52 34.66 7.96
N LEU A 241 -4.14 33.52 8.27
CA LEU A 241 -5.37 33.46 9.07
C LEU A 241 -4.96 33.49 10.54
N ARG A 242 -5.52 34.42 11.32
CA ARG A 242 -5.38 34.48 12.78
C ARG A 242 -6.72 34.17 13.43
N LEU A 243 -6.69 33.24 14.37
CA LEU A 243 -7.84 32.84 15.19
C LEU A 243 -7.44 32.86 16.66
N THR A 244 -8.36 33.27 17.53
CA THR A 244 -8.23 33.14 18.99
C THR A 244 -9.18 32.06 19.48
N TRP A 245 -8.69 31.08 20.24
CA TRP A 245 -9.51 29.97 20.72
C TRP A 245 -9.37 29.82 22.25
N SER A 246 -10.44 30.11 22.97
CA SER A 246 -10.44 30.05 24.44
C SER A 246 -10.88 28.67 24.94
N SER A 247 -10.11 28.04 25.83
CA SER A 247 -10.47 26.74 26.40
C SER A 247 -9.73 26.45 27.73
N LYS A 248 -10.30 25.58 28.56
CA LYS A 248 -9.69 25.08 29.80
C LYS A 248 -8.54 24.11 29.54
N TYR A 249 -8.53 23.45 28.37
CA TYR A 249 -7.54 22.43 28.01
C TYR A 249 -6.15 23.01 27.70
N VAL A 250 -6.07 24.34 27.56
CA VAL A 250 -4.81 25.08 27.32
C VAL A 250 -4.32 25.82 28.57
N CYS A 251 -4.92 25.54 29.73
CA CYS A 251 -4.50 26.09 31.01
C CYS A 251 -3.32 25.33 31.63
N GLU A 252 -2.33 26.08 32.09
CA GLU A 252 -1.13 25.60 32.75
C GLU A 252 -1.45 24.96 34.14
N SER A 253 -1.04 23.71 34.37
CA SER A 253 -1.12 23.07 35.69
C SER A 253 -0.01 23.61 36.62
N LYS A 254 -0.36 24.08 37.83
CA LYS A 254 0.62 24.55 38.83
C LYS A 254 1.54 23.39 39.25
N ALA A 255 2.85 23.65 39.28
CA ALA A 255 3.84 22.76 39.89
C ALA A 255 3.78 22.88 41.42
N ASP A 256 3.68 21.74 42.11
CA ASP A 256 3.77 21.64 43.58
C ASP A 256 5.22 21.86 44.03
N ASP A 257 5.48 22.96 44.74
CA ASP A 257 6.67 23.12 45.58
C ASP A 257 6.30 22.75 47.02
N GLY A 258 6.99 21.75 47.57
CA GLY A 258 6.85 21.30 48.95
C GLY A 258 7.86 21.96 49.89
N SER A 259 7.35 22.70 50.87
CA SER A 259 7.93 22.99 52.20
C SER A 259 6.79 23.69 52.97
N ASP A 260 6.44 23.39 54.21
CA ASP A 260 7.27 23.22 55.40
C ASP A 260 6.41 22.59 56.51
N GLY A 261 7.04 21.94 57.48
CA GLY A 261 6.39 21.36 58.66
C GLY A 261 6.17 22.39 59.77
N GLY A 262 5.20 22.13 60.65
CA GLY A 262 5.00 22.90 61.88
C GLY A 262 3.84 22.38 62.71
N ASP A 263 4.18 21.71 63.82
CA ASP A 263 3.31 21.26 64.90
C ASP A 263 2.60 22.45 65.60
N ASP A 264 1.34 22.29 66.06
CA ASP A 264 1.02 22.46 67.49
C ASP A 264 -0.40 21.97 67.89
N LYS A 265 -0.56 21.73 69.19
CA LYS A 265 -1.62 21.00 69.91
C LYS A 265 -2.87 21.82 70.30
N GLY A 266 -3.96 21.06 70.56
CA GLY A 266 -5.02 21.34 71.56
C GLY A 266 -6.09 22.34 71.12
N GLY A 267 -7.37 22.25 71.47
CA GLY A 267 -8.15 21.40 72.36
C GLY A 267 -9.55 22.04 72.44
N ASP A 268 -10.57 21.20 72.41
CA ASP A 268 -11.89 21.26 73.04
C ASP A 268 -12.88 22.44 72.79
N ASP A 269 -14.06 21.97 72.37
CA ASP A 269 -15.44 22.38 72.69
C ASP A 269 -16.22 23.50 71.95
N GLU A 270 -17.35 23.01 71.41
CA GLU A 270 -18.70 23.56 71.26
C GLU A 270 -19.01 24.73 70.29
N GLY A 271 -19.69 24.35 69.19
CA GLY A 271 -20.99 24.93 68.83
C GLY A 271 -21.03 26.01 67.74
N GLY A 272 -21.72 25.71 66.63
CA GLY A 272 -22.39 26.72 65.80
C GLY A 272 -22.11 26.71 64.29
N ASP A 273 -22.98 26.00 63.57
CA ASP A 273 -23.62 26.30 62.28
C ASP A 273 -22.88 27.03 61.12
N LYS A 274 -23.02 26.42 59.92
CA LYS A 274 -23.03 26.95 58.52
C LYS A 274 -21.88 26.60 57.55
N ASP A 275 -22.35 26.12 56.39
CA ASP A 275 -21.85 26.14 55.01
C ASP A 275 -20.48 25.52 54.65
N GLY A 276 -20.48 24.75 53.55
CA GLY A 276 -19.30 24.59 52.69
C GLY A 276 -18.82 23.18 52.37
N ASP A 277 -19.25 22.69 51.21
CA ASP A 277 -18.42 22.12 50.13
C ASP A 277 -17.76 20.71 50.20
N VAL A 278 -17.85 20.07 49.04
CA VAL A 278 -17.07 18.96 48.43
C VAL A 278 -16.56 17.81 49.33
N GLN A 279 -17.10 16.62 49.07
CA GLN A 279 -16.39 15.34 49.27
C GLN A 279 -15.76 14.82 47.97
N LYS A 280 -14.42 14.84 47.91
CA LYS A 280 -13.62 13.88 47.14
C LYS A 280 -13.67 12.51 47.83
N PRO A 281 -13.58 11.39 47.10
CA PRO A 281 -12.94 10.19 47.61
C PRO A 281 -11.52 10.13 47.03
N GLY A 282 -10.51 10.44 47.86
CA GLY A 282 -9.13 10.04 47.61
C GLY A 282 -8.86 8.73 48.33
N SER A 283 -8.63 7.65 47.59
CA SER A 283 -7.97 6.46 48.13
C SER A 283 -6.73 6.18 47.28
N HIS A 284 -5.58 6.32 47.91
CA HIS A 284 -4.28 5.89 47.41
C HIS A 284 -4.35 4.43 46.96
N TRP A 285 -4.21 4.19 45.66
CA TRP A 285 -3.86 2.86 45.15
C TRP A 285 -2.36 2.67 45.41
N GLY A 286 -2.02 1.97 46.50
CA GLY A 286 -0.65 1.69 46.88
C GLY A 286 0.15 1.03 45.74
N ALA A 287 1.49 1.09 45.83
CA ALA A 287 2.39 0.53 44.81
C ALA A 287 2.07 -0.93 44.43
N PHE A 288 1.50 -1.71 45.35
CA PHE A 288 1.03 -3.06 45.09
C PHE A 288 -0.15 -3.09 44.11
N THR A 289 -1.07 -2.13 44.21
CA THR A 289 -2.20 -2.01 43.29
C THR A 289 -1.78 -1.53 41.91
N TRP A 290 -0.71 -0.73 41.79
CA TRP A 290 -0.09 -0.41 40.49
C TRP A 290 0.60 -1.60 39.84
N ILE A 291 1.27 -2.45 40.62
CA ILE A 291 1.86 -3.71 40.10
C ILE A 291 0.73 -4.65 39.63
N VAL A 292 -0.34 -4.76 40.40
CA VAL A 292 -1.51 -5.56 40.00
C VAL A 292 -2.17 -4.98 38.74
N ILE A 293 -2.28 -3.65 38.62
CA ILE A 293 -2.78 -2.98 37.41
C ILE A 293 -1.85 -3.25 36.22
N LEU A 294 -0.53 -3.16 36.38
CA LEU A 294 0.42 -3.39 35.29
C LEU A 294 0.44 -4.87 34.86
N VAL A 295 0.36 -5.81 35.81
CA VAL A 295 0.22 -7.24 35.50
C VAL A 295 -1.12 -7.51 34.83
N PHE A 296 -2.20 -6.86 35.29
CA PHE A 296 -3.52 -6.98 34.70
C PHE A 296 -3.57 -6.40 33.29
N LEU A 297 -3.01 -5.21 33.05
CA LEU A 297 -2.92 -4.58 31.74
C LEU A 297 -1.99 -5.34 30.81
N GLY A 298 -0.89 -5.89 31.32
CA GLY A 298 0.00 -6.77 30.57
C GLY A 298 -0.68 -8.07 30.16
N THR A 299 -1.43 -8.69 31.07
CA THR A 299 -2.22 -9.90 30.80
C THR A 299 -3.39 -9.60 29.87
N ALA A 300 -4.07 -8.46 30.02
CA ALA A 300 -5.14 -8.02 29.14
C ALA A 300 -4.61 -7.70 27.73
N ALA A 301 -3.49 -7.00 27.62
CA ALA A 301 -2.83 -6.76 26.33
C ALA A 301 -2.37 -8.08 25.69
N TYR A 302 -1.84 -9.02 26.47
CA TYR A 302 -1.47 -10.36 26.01
C TYR A 302 -2.70 -11.14 25.51
N LEU A 303 -3.79 -11.15 26.27
CA LEU A 303 -5.03 -11.84 25.89
C LEU A 303 -5.69 -11.17 24.69
N ILE A 304 -5.77 -9.83 24.64
CA ILE A 304 -6.38 -9.09 23.53
C ILE A 304 -5.55 -9.27 22.27
N PHE A 305 -4.24 -9.06 22.35
CA PHE A 305 -3.36 -9.17 21.18
C PHE A 305 -3.20 -10.63 20.74
N GLY A 306 -3.10 -11.56 21.67
CA GLY A 306 -3.02 -12.99 21.41
C GLY A 306 -4.33 -13.56 20.85
N SER A 307 -5.48 -13.14 21.40
CA SER A 307 -6.80 -13.49 20.86
C SER A 307 -7.02 -12.84 19.50
N TRP A 308 -6.58 -11.60 19.29
CA TRP A 308 -6.64 -10.92 18.00
C TRP A 308 -5.74 -11.61 16.97
N LEU A 309 -4.52 -12.03 17.34
CA LEU A 309 -3.64 -12.83 16.49
C LEU A 309 -4.24 -14.20 16.19
N ASN A 310 -4.78 -14.90 17.18
CA ASN A 310 -5.40 -16.21 16.99
C ASN A 310 -6.66 -16.12 16.11
N TYR A 311 -7.43 -15.05 16.27
CA TYR A 311 -8.60 -14.76 15.44
C TYR A 311 -8.21 -14.36 14.00
N THR A 312 -7.28 -13.42 13.84
CA THR A 312 -6.91 -12.87 12.51
C THR A 312 -5.99 -13.79 11.72
N ARG A 313 -5.13 -14.58 12.38
CA ARG A 313 -4.12 -15.43 11.72
C ARG A 313 -4.53 -16.89 11.65
N TYR A 314 -5.14 -17.42 12.71
CA TYR A 314 -5.50 -18.85 12.81
C TYR A 314 -7.01 -19.12 12.66
N GLY A 315 -7.86 -18.07 12.67
CA GLY A 315 -9.32 -18.23 12.50
C GLY A 315 -10.00 -18.97 13.66
N ALA A 316 -9.32 -19.06 14.81
CA ALA A 316 -9.80 -19.73 16.00
C ALA A 316 -11.12 -19.11 16.49
N ARG A 317 -12.07 -19.94 16.97
CA ARG A 317 -13.35 -19.51 17.53
C ARG A 317 -13.62 -20.22 18.86
N GLY A 318 -14.20 -19.51 19.82
CA GLY A 318 -14.51 -20.06 21.15
C GLY A 318 -13.29 -20.07 22.07
N TRP A 319 -13.12 -21.16 22.84
CA TRP A 319 -12.07 -21.29 23.86
C TRP A 319 -10.63 -21.33 23.29
N ASP A 320 -10.50 -21.57 21.99
CA ASP A 320 -9.25 -21.64 21.25
C ASP A 320 -8.63 -20.25 20.94
N LEU A 321 -9.32 -19.16 21.29
CA LEU A 321 -8.74 -17.80 21.20
C LEU A 321 -7.69 -17.51 22.26
N LEU A 322 -7.70 -18.22 23.39
CA LEU A 322 -6.81 -17.92 24.51
C LEU A 322 -5.35 -18.24 24.11
N PRO A 323 -4.44 -17.24 24.11
CA PRO A 323 -3.07 -17.44 23.67
C PRO A 323 -2.32 -18.42 24.57
N HIS A 324 -1.69 -19.42 23.95
CA HIS A 324 -0.77 -20.35 24.60
C HIS A 324 0.68 -19.79 24.56
N GLY A 325 1.52 -20.26 25.49
CA GLY A 325 2.84 -19.69 25.83
C GLY A 325 3.85 -19.54 24.69
N ASP A 326 3.58 -20.11 23.51
CA ASP A 326 4.43 -20.00 22.32
C ASP A 326 4.51 -18.56 21.75
N THR A 327 3.52 -17.71 22.04
CA THR A 327 3.46 -16.32 21.54
C THR A 327 4.53 -15.38 22.11
N ILE A 328 5.06 -15.65 23.30
CA ILE A 328 6.10 -14.82 23.94
C ILE A 328 7.47 -15.03 23.26
N ARG A 329 7.68 -16.18 22.62
CA ARG A 329 8.96 -16.55 22.01
C ARG A 329 9.29 -15.74 20.74
N ASP A 330 8.28 -15.15 20.11
CA ASP A 330 8.41 -14.48 18.81
C ASP A 330 8.60 -12.94 18.88
N VAL A 331 8.36 -12.32 20.05
CA VAL A 331 8.43 -10.86 20.26
C VAL A 331 9.81 -10.24 19.93
N PRO A 332 10.96 -10.84 20.31
CA PRO A 332 12.28 -10.27 20.01
C PRO A 332 12.60 -10.22 18.52
N TYR A 333 12.06 -11.16 17.74
CA TYR A 333 12.29 -11.25 16.31
C TYR A 333 11.51 -10.18 15.54
N LEU A 334 10.29 -9.87 15.98
CA LEU A 334 9.45 -8.79 15.43
C LEU A 334 10.11 -7.41 15.59
N MET A 335 10.71 -7.13 16.75
CA MET A 335 11.43 -5.87 17.01
C MET A 335 12.68 -5.73 16.12
N LYS A 336 13.41 -6.83 15.90
CA LYS A 336 14.59 -6.87 15.05
C LYS A 336 14.25 -6.61 13.58
N ASP A 337 13.11 -7.14 13.11
CA ASP A 337 12.68 -7.01 11.71
C ASP A 337 12.12 -5.60 11.42
N TRP A 338 11.44 -4.99 12.39
CA TRP A 338 11.02 -3.58 12.31
C TRP A 338 12.22 -2.63 12.21
N ALA A 339 13.25 -2.83 13.05
CA ALA A 339 14.46 -2.01 13.03
C ALA A 339 15.23 -2.13 11.70
N ARG A 340 15.27 -3.32 11.11
CA ARG A 340 15.94 -3.57 9.82
C ARG A 340 15.24 -2.84 8.66
N ARG A 341 13.90 -2.80 8.66
CA ARG A 341 13.10 -2.07 7.66
C ARG A 341 13.27 -0.56 7.78
N ALA A 342 13.31 -0.03 8.99
CA ALA A 342 13.57 1.39 9.23
C ALA A 342 14.95 1.83 8.70
N ALA A 343 15.98 1.00 8.88
CA ALA A 343 17.33 1.27 8.38
C ALA A 343 17.43 1.26 6.85
N ALA A 344 16.71 0.36 6.16
CA ALA A 344 16.71 0.28 4.69
C ALA A 344 16.07 1.52 4.04
N VAL A 345 15.00 2.04 4.64
CA VAL A 345 14.33 3.27 4.17
C VAL A 345 15.26 4.48 4.33
N LEU A 346 15.98 4.56 5.45
CA LEU A 346 16.94 5.64 5.68
C LEU A 346 18.08 5.64 4.64
N ALA A 347 18.61 4.46 4.30
CA ALA A 347 19.67 4.32 3.31
C ALA A 347 19.23 4.75 1.90
N MET A 348 17.99 4.45 1.52
CA MET A 348 17.42 4.84 0.23
C MET A 348 17.25 6.38 0.11
N ILE A 349 16.83 7.04 1.19
CA ILE A 349 16.70 8.50 1.25
C ILE A 349 18.07 9.18 1.07
N ILE A 350 19.11 8.64 1.72
CA ILE A 350 20.48 9.15 1.61
C ILE A 350 21.01 9.03 0.17
N GLN A 351 20.75 7.91 -0.50
CA GLN A 351 21.16 7.66 -1.89
C GLN A 351 20.53 8.66 -2.87
N ILE A 352 19.25 9.00 -2.67
CA ILE A 352 18.50 9.96 -3.48
C ILE A 352 19.03 11.39 -3.26
N CYS A 353 19.38 11.74 -2.03
CA CYS A 353 19.96 13.04 -1.71
C CYS A 353 21.34 13.24 -2.36
N LEU A 354 22.21 12.22 -2.35
CA LEU A 354 23.56 12.29 -2.93
C LEU A 354 23.53 12.44 -4.46
N THR A 355 22.64 11.73 -5.15
CA THR A 355 22.47 11.83 -6.61
C THR A 355 21.93 13.19 -7.04
N LYS A 356 21.01 13.77 -6.26
CA LYS A 356 20.48 15.12 -6.50
C LYS A 356 21.55 16.20 -6.31
N HIS A 357 22.48 15.99 -5.38
CA HIS A 357 23.58 16.94 -5.12
C HIS A 357 24.67 16.91 -6.19
N MET A 358 25.07 15.73 -6.69
CA MET A 358 26.01 15.63 -7.81
C MET A 358 25.49 16.27 -9.09
N LEU A 359 24.19 16.13 -9.38
CA LEU A 359 23.57 16.75 -10.56
C LEU A 359 23.58 18.29 -10.47
N LYS A 360 23.44 18.83 -9.26
CA LYS A 360 23.47 20.27 -8.98
C LYS A 360 24.88 20.86 -9.13
N VAL A 361 25.92 20.08 -8.79
CA VAL A 361 27.33 20.48 -8.94
C VAL A 361 27.75 20.47 -10.41
N LEU A 362 27.26 19.51 -11.20
CA LEU A 362 27.54 19.46 -12.65
C LEU A 362 26.91 20.62 -13.43
N LEU A 363 25.82 21.20 -12.92
CA LEU A 363 25.08 22.32 -13.54
C LEU A 363 25.58 23.71 -13.14
N MET A 364 26.60 23.82 -12.28
CA MET A 364 27.10 25.10 -11.73
C MET A 364 28.45 25.56 -12.28
N LEU A 365 28.99 24.92 -13.34
CA LEU A 365 30.20 25.41 -14.01
C LEU A 365 29.84 26.52 -15.02
N PRO A 366 30.36 27.75 -14.89
CA PRO A 366 30.02 28.85 -15.79
C PRO A 366 30.78 28.74 -17.12
N THR A 367 30.05 28.64 -18.21
CA THR A 367 30.54 28.79 -19.59
C THR A 367 30.85 30.26 -19.88
N PHE A 368 32.10 30.54 -20.28
CA PHE A 368 32.62 31.88 -20.61
C PHE A 368 32.02 32.41 -21.93
N ARG A 369 31.79 33.73 -21.94
CA ARG A 369 31.07 34.56 -22.91
C ARG A 369 31.92 34.90 -24.16
N GLU A 370 31.24 35.06 -25.30
CA GLU A 370 31.78 35.38 -26.64
C GLU A 370 32.52 36.73 -26.77
N GLN A 371 33.46 36.82 -27.72
CA GLN A 371 33.72 38.03 -28.54
C GLN A 371 34.10 37.66 -29.99
N PRO A 372 33.75 38.51 -31.00
CA PRO A 372 33.92 38.22 -32.43
C PRO A 372 35.15 38.92 -33.05
N THR A 373 35.78 38.34 -34.08
CA THR A 373 36.30 39.04 -35.29
C THR A 373 37.06 38.12 -36.27
N LEU A 374 36.61 38.19 -37.54
CA LEU A 374 37.30 38.16 -38.84
C LEU A 374 38.36 37.10 -39.27
N THR A 375 37.95 36.40 -40.34
CA THR A 375 38.64 36.08 -41.62
C THR A 375 39.74 35.02 -41.75
N GLN A 376 39.41 34.01 -42.58
CA GLN A 376 40.05 33.59 -43.85
C GLN A 376 40.54 32.11 -43.94
N ALA A 377 39.93 31.42 -44.93
CA ALA A 377 40.53 30.49 -45.91
C ALA A 377 40.41 28.94 -45.73
N ARG A 378 39.57 28.37 -46.62
CA ARG A 378 39.75 27.19 -47.53
C ARG A 378 39.46 25.73 -47.06
N GLY A 379 38.26 25.24 -47.44
CA GLY A 379 37.96 23.98 -48.17
C GLY A 379 37.77 22.65 -47.39
N PRO A 380 37.17 21.59 -48.01
CA PRO A 380 35.82 21.42 -48.58
C PRO A 380 34.97 20.37 -47.77
N PRO A 381 33.70 20.05 -48.14
CA PRO A 381 32.61 19.80 -47.20
C PRO A 381 32.35 18.31 -46.89
N ASP A 382 31.87 18.00 -45.68
CA ASP A 382 30.75 17.06 -45.45
C ASP A 382 30.41 16.97 -43.95
N ALA A 383 29.13 16.75 -43.66
CA ALA A 383 28.50 16.61 -42.34
C ALA A 383 28.08 17.90 -41.61
N LEU A 384 27.16 18.67 -42.22
CA LEU A 384 26.28 19.58 -41.46
C LEU A 384 24.91 19.73 -42.14
N SER A 385 24.09 18.68 -42.07
CA SER A 385 22.65 18.75 -42.41
C SER A 385 21.73 17.99 -41.43
N THR A 386 22.21 17.62 -40.25
CA THR A 386 21.41 16.86 -39.26
C THR A 386 21.35 17.52 -37.88
N LEU A 387 21.32 18.86 -37.82
CA LEU A 387 21.12 19.59 -36.56
C LEU A 387 20.22 20.84 -36.70
N VAL A 388 19.22 20.81 -37.60
CA VAL A 388 18.14 21.82 -37.68
C VAL A 388 16.74 21.18 -37.77
N ARG A 389 16.55 19.93 -37.31
CA ARG A 389 15.21 19.27 -37.31
C ARG A 389 14.79 18.60 -36.01
N ILE A 390 15.27 19.09 -34.87
CA ILE A 390 14.72 18.73 -33.54
C ILE A 390 14.59 20.00 -32.67
N ALA A 391 13.95 21.02 -33.23
CA ALA A 391 13.52 22.22 -32.48
C ALA A 391 12.15 22.70 -32.99
N GLY A 392 11.22 21.77 -33.15
CA GLY A 392 9.90 22.07 -33.70
C GLY A 392 8.92 20.90 -33.58
N ALA A 393 8.63 20.45 -32.36
CA ALA A 393 7.47 19.61 -32.06
C ALA A 393 7.19 19.57 -30.55
N CYS A 394 6.71 20.67 -29.99
CA CYS A 394 5.95 20.64 -28.73
C CYS A 394 5.07 21.89 -28.65
N ARG A 395 4.02 21.90 -29.48
CA ARG A 395 2.90 22.84 -29.34
C ARG A 395 1.66 22.19 -29.94
N VAL A 396 0.91 21.44 -29.14
CA VAL A 396 -0.48 21.10 -29.48
C VAL A 396 -1.34 21.26 -28.23
N VAL A 397 -2.35 22.11 -28.44
CA VAL A 397 -3.44 22.55 -27.59
C VAL A 397 -4.45 21.41 -27.40
N MET A 398 -5.08 21.37 -26.23
CA MET A 398 -6.22 20.48 -25.95
C MET A 398 -7.49 20.98 -26.64
N ASP A 399 -8.22 20.10 -27.31
CA ASP A 399 -9.65 20.25 -27.62
C ASP A 399 -10.32 18.85 -27.59
N PRO A 400 -11.48 18.64 -26.93
CA PRO A 400 -12.06 17.32 -26.72
C PRO A 400 -13.23 17.05 -27.69
N GLY A 401 -13.13 15.99 -28.49
CA GLY A 401 -14.30 15.40 -29.12
C GLY A 401 -14.05 14.61 -30.40
N ARG A 402 -13.96 13.28 -30.30
CA ARG A 402 -14.69 12.27 -31.12
C ARG A 402 -14.13 10.87 -30.90
N ARG A 403 -15.04 9.90 -31.03
CA ARG A 403 -14.88 8.46 -30.79
C ARG A 403 -14.21 7.73 -31.97
N ALA A 404 -13.67 6.55 -31.62
CA ALA A 404 -13.78 5.26 -32.30
C ALA A 404 -12.60 4.71 -33.14
N LEU A 405 -12.12 3.56 -32.62
CA LEU A 405 -11.63 2.31 -33.24
C LEU A 405 -10.13 2.12 -33.54
N PRO A 406 -9.59 0.89 -33.27
CA PRO A 406 -8.16 0.64 -33.20
C PRO A 406 -7.61 -0.04 -34.46
N VAL A 407 -6.44 0.40 -34.93
CA VAL A 407 -5.62 -0.36 -35.89
C VAL A 407 -4.20 -0.48 -35.37
N ALA A 408 -3.80 -1.75 -35.24
CA ALA A 408 -2.49 -2.36 -35.01
C ALA A 408 -1.23 -1.48 -35.15
N TRP A 409 -0.34 -1.55 -34.15
CA TRP A 409 1.10 -1.32 -34.36
C TRP A 409 1.95 -2.38 -33.66
N ARG A 410 2.79 -3.00 -34.48
CA ARG A 410 3.81 -4.01 -34.16
C ARG A 410 5.08 -3.37 -33.57
N SER A 411 5.79 -4.24 -32.87
CA SER A 411 7.11 -4.17 -32.24
C SER A 411 8.25 -3.49 -33.04
N ILE A 412 9.12 -2.76 -32.34
CA ILE A 412 10.50 -2.38 -32.76
C ILE A 412 11.45 -2.71 -31.58
N PRO A 413 12.63 -3.33 -31.80
CA PRO A 413 13.54 -3.79 -30.73
C PRO A 413 14.56 -2.72 -30.29
N PRO A 414 15.16 -2.82 -29.08
CA PRO A 414 16.24 -1.92 -28.66
C PRO A 414 17.63 -2.43 -29.10
N LEU A 415 18.44 -1.53 -29.65
CA LEU A 415 19.86 -1.73 -29.98
C LEU A 415 20.73 -1.64 -28.71
N GLN A 416 21.56 -2.65 -28.46
CA GLN A 416 22.67 -2.60 -27.50
C GLN A 416 23.98 -2.18 -28.20
N VAL A 417 24.70 -1.22 -27.61
CA VAL A 417 26.10 -0.92 -27.97
C VAL A 417 27.03 -1.66 -27.03
N ARG A 418 27.87 -2.55 -27.59
CA ARG A 418 28.97 -3.25 -26.90
C ARG A 418 30.18 -2.33 -26.76
N LEU A 419 30.73 -2.20 -25.55
CA LEU A 419 32.11 -1.73 -25.35
C LEU A 419 33.03 -2.93 -25.17
N SER A 420 34.02 -3.08 -26.05
CA SER A 420 35.10 -4.07 -25.94
C SER A 420 36.35 -3.39 -25.43
N LEU A 421 36.89 -3.84 -24.29
CA LEU A 421 38.17 -3.36 -23.73
C LEU A 421 39.31 -4.25 -24.25
N LYS A 422 40.20 -3.72 -25.09
CA LYS A 422 41.49 -4.36 -25.42
C LYS A 422 42.57 -3.81 -24.48
N LEU A 423 43.16 -4.67 -23.66
CA LEU A 423 44.40 -4.38 -22.93
C LEU A 423 45.57 -4.32 -23.92
N TYR A 424 46.39 -3.27 -23.84
CA TYR A 424 47.77 -3.27 -24.33
C TYR A 424 48.71 -3.12 -23.13
N LEU A 425 49.60 -4.09 -22.98
CA LEU A 425 50.75 -4.06 -22.08
C LEU A 425 51.92 -3.37 -22.81
N ALA A 426 52.61 -2.44 -22.14
CA ALA A 426 53.91 -1.96 -22.58
C ALA A 426 54.90 -1.93 -21.40
N GLN A 427 56.04 -2.61 -21.57
CA GLN A 427 57.18 -2.71 -20.67
C GLN A 427 58.22 -1.58 -20.92
N PRO A 428 59.19 -1.37 -20.00
CA PRO A 428 60.03 -0.16 -19.94
C PRO A 428 61.42 -0.33 -20.57
N SER A 429 62.07 0.77 -20.99
CA SER A 429 63.51 0.83 -21.22
C SER A 429 64.12 2.23 -21.06
N HIS A 430 65.39 2.23 -20.66
CA HIS A 430 66.24 3.31 -20.14
C HIS A 430 66.92 4.20 -21.20
N SER A 431 67.48 5.33 -20.69
CA SER A 431 68.75 6.03 -21.02
C SER A 431 68.75 7.32 -21.89
N GLN A 432 68.81 8.48 -21.19
CA GLN A 432 69.75 9.66 -21.25
C GLN A 432 70.30 10.24 -22.59
N PRO A 433 70.89 11.48 -22.66
CA PRO A 433 70.91 12.64 -21.74
C PRO A 433 70.78 14.07 -22.39
N LEU A 434 70.68 15.09 -21.51
CA LEU A 434 71.17 16.49 -21.61
C LEU A 434 70.70 17.45 -22.74
N ARG A 435 70.04 18.56 -22.32
CA ARG A 435 70.59 19.92 -22.50
C ARG A 435 69.91 20.97 -21.62
N ARG A 436 70.69 21.56 -20.71
CA ARG A 436 70.39 22.84 -20.03
C ARG A 436 70.49 23.97 -21.06
N ARG A 437 69.49 24.86 -21.08
CA ARG A 437 69.69 26.25 -21.48
C ARG A 437 69.10 27.15 -20.40
N PHE A 438 70.02 27.86 -19.73
CA PHE A 438 69.72 29.03 -18.92
C PHE A 438 69.34 30.18 -19.85
N THR A 439 68.25 30.87 -19.56
CA THR A 439 68.13 32.30 -19.82
C THR A 439 67.41 32.93 -18.64
N SER A 440 68.15 33.79 -17.94
CA SER A 440 67.67 34.67 -16.90
C SER A 440 66.75 35.73 -17.50
N GLN A 441 65.61 35.98 -16.86
CA GLN A 441 65.08 37.33 -16.74
C GLN A 441 64.58 37.54 -15.32
N THR A 442 65.28 38.42 -14.63
CA THR A 442 64.92 39.03 -13.35
C THR A 442 63.80 40.03 -13.58
N ASN A 443 62.72 39.94 -12.81
CA ASN A 443 61.99 41.14 -12.42
C ASN A 443 61.51 40.98 -10.97
N ASN A 444 61.93 41.92 -10.14
CA ASN A 444 61.62 42.03 -8.73
C ASN A 444 60.18 42.54 -8.52
N GLY A 445 59.50 41.98 -7.52
CA GLY A 445 58.25 42.51 -6.95
C GLY A 445 57.70 41.55 -5.90
N PRO A 446 57.42 41.98 -4.65
CA PRO A 446 57.37 41.10 -3.49
C PRO A 446 55.99 40.43 -3.36
N ASN A 447 55.96 39.12 -3.08
CA ASN A 447 55.05 38.49 -2.11
C ASN A 447 55.29 36.98 -2.03
N SER A 448 55.25 36.46 -0.79
CA SER A 448 55.69 35.13 -0.36
C SER A 448 55.00 33.93 -1.06
N PRO A 449 55.73 32.89 -1.53
CA PRO A 449 55.14 31.66 -2.05
C PRO A 449 55.32 30.49 -1.06
N ARG A 450 55.04 30.68 0.23
CA ARG A 450 55.12 29.59 1.23
C ARG A 450 53.78 29.13 1.79
N ALA A 451 52.72 29.92 1.65
CA ALA A 451 51.40 29.59 2.21
C ALA A 451 50.53 28.73 1.27
N GLN A 452 50.73 28.79 -0.06
CA GLN A 452 49.87 28.06 -1.01
C GLN A 452 50.25 26.57 -1.18
N SER A 453 51.52 26.21 -1.03
CA SER A 453 51.99 24.82 -1.19
C SER A 453 51.60 23.91 -0.01
N LEU A 454 51.46 24.48 1.20
CA LEU A 454 51.03 23.74 2.39
C LEU A 454 49.52 23.44 2.37
N THR A 455 48.70 24.34 1.82
CA THR A 455 47.26 24.15 1.71
C THR A 455 46.89 23.09 0.68
N ILE A 456 47.61 23.04 -0.45
CA ILE A 456 47.39 22.01 -1.49
C ILE A 456 47.83 20.62 -0.99
N ALA A 457 48.95 20.53 -0.24
CA ALA A 457 49.40 19.29 0.36
C ALA A 457 48.45 18.79 1.47
N ALA A 458 47.90 19.69 2.28
CA ALA A 458 46.91 19.36 3.31
C ALA A 458 45.58 18.88 2.69
N ILE A 459 45.10 19.54 1.64
CA ILE A 459 43.90 19.10 0.91
C ILE A 459 44.12 17.74 0.25
N GLY A 460 45.29 17.52 -0.36
CA GLY A 460 45.65 16.21 -0.93
C GLY A 460 45.69 15.09 0.12
N ALA A 461 46.27 15.34 1.30
CA ALA A 461 46.31 14.37 2.39
C ALA A 461 44.90 14.06 2.93
N VAL A 462 44.03 15.07 3.06
CA VAL A 462 42.63 14.91 3.50
C VAL A 462 41.82 14.14 2.46
N CYS A 463 42.03 14.37 1.16
CA CYS A 463 41.34 13.62 0.11
C CYS A 463 41.78 12.16 0.04
N ILE A 464 43.08 11.88 0.21
CA ILE A 464 43.61 10.50 0.20
C ILE A 464 43.15 9.74 1.45
N SER A 465 43.15 10.38 2.62
CA SER A 465 42.66 9.75 3.85
C SER A 465 41.14 9.57 3.84
N ALA A 466 40.37 10.50 3.26
CA ALA A 466 38.93 10.33 3.03
C ALA A 466 38.63 9.21 2.02
N ALA A 467 39.43 9.06 0.97
CA ALA A 467 39.29 7.96 0.00
C ALA A 467 39.66 6.60 0.63
N ALA A 468 40.74 6.56 1.42
CA ALA A 468 41.14 5.35 2.15
C ALA A 468 40.10 4.96 3.22
N TYR A 469 39.52 5.93 3.92
CA TYR A 469 38.41 5.72 4.85
C TYR A 469 37.14 5.27 4.13
N ALA A 470 36.79 5.87 2.98
CA ALA A 470 35.66 5.44 2.17
C ALA A 470 35.83 4.00 1.63
N MET A 471 37.03 3.60 1.25
CA MET A 471 37.33 2.22 0.83
C MET A 471 37.41 1.23 2.00
N ALA A 472 37.80 1.67 3.20
CA ALA A 472 37.86 0.83 4.40
C ALA A 472 36.50 0.66 5.10
N VAL A 473 35.59 1.63 4.94
CA VAL A 473 34.25 1.64 5.56
C VAL A 473 33.17 1.13 4.59
N GLN A 474 33.47 0.99 3.30
CA GLN A 474 32.67 0.16 2.42
C GLN A 474 32.80 -1.31 2.86
N LYS A 475 31.78 -1.79 3.58
CA LYS A 475 31.53 -3.23 3.69
C LYS A 475 31.60 -3.81 2.27
N PRO A 476 32.22 -4.98 2.07
CA PRO A 476 32.27 -5.60 0.74
C PRO A 476 30.85 -5.62 0.21
N THR A 477 30.65 -5.03 -0.97
CA THR A 477 29.41 -5.16 -1.72
C THR A 477 29.18 -6.65 -1.86
N LYS A 478 28.30 -7.21 -1.02
CA LYS A 478 27.69 -8.48 -1.34
C LYS A 478 27.00 -8.23 -2.67
N PHE A 479 27.48 -8.86 -3.73
CA PHE A 479 26.63 -9.10 -4.86
C PHE A 479 25.38 -9.78 -4.28
N ASP A 480 24.23 -9.12 -4.34
CA ASP A 480 22.98 -9.81 -4.04
C ASP A 480 22.97 -11.02 -4.98
N ALA A 481 22.95 -12.21 -4.38
CA ALA A 481 22.81 -13.43 -5.17
C ALA A 481 21.52 -13.25 -5.99
N ARG A 482 21.62 -13.43 -7.30
CA ARG A 482 20.45 -13.28 -8.19
C ARG A 482 19.34 -14.19 -7.69
N SER A 483 18.11 -13.69 -7.74
CA SER A 483 16.95 -14.52 -7.41
C SER A 483 16.88 -15.70 -8.38
N VAL A 484 16.33 -16.82 -7.93
CA VAL A 484 16.15 -18.00 -8.80
C VAL A 484 15.33 -17.63 -10.05
N ALA A 485 14.32 -16.76 -9.90
CA ALA A 485 13.53 -16.28 -11.02
C ALA A 485 14.37 -15.60 -12.11
N GLU A 486 15.36 -14.80 -11.72
CA GLU A 486 16.27 -14.15 -12.68
C GLU A 486 17.22 -15.15 -13.34
N LEU A 487 17.63 -16.20 -12.61
CA LEU A 487 18.45 -17.29 -13.17
C LEU A 487 17.63 -18.10 -14.17
N ASP A 488 16.39 -18.43 -13.85
CA ASP A 488 15.48 -19.17 -14.73
C ASP A 488 15.14 -18.40 -15.99
N GLU A 489 14.81 -17.11 -15.88
CA GLU A 489 14.53 -16.25 -17.04
C GLU A 489 15.75 -16.11 -17.96
N ARG A 490 16.96 -16.13 -17.40
CA ARG A 490 18.18 -16.18 -18.19
C ARG A 490 18.33 -17.54 -18.89
N SER A 491 18.20 -18.64 -18.16
CA SER A 491 18.33 -20.00 -18.72
C SER A 491 17.33 -20.21 -19.87
N LYS A 492 16.08 -19.77 -19.69
CA LYS A 492 15.05 -19.76 -20.75
C LYS A 492 15.49 -19.00 -22.00
N ARG A 493 16.19 -17.87 -21.86
CA ARG A 493 16.66 -17.05 -22.99
C ARG A 493 17.91 -17.59 -23.67
N GLU A 494 18.84 -18.16 -22.90
CA GLU A 494 20.14 -18.59 -23.40
C GLU A 494 20.12 -20.00 -24.00
N GLN A 495 19.45 -20.94 -23.31
CA GLN A 495 19.49 -22.38 -23.64
C GLN A 495 18.12 -22.95 -24.05
N GLY A 496 17.03 -22.20 -23.81
CA GLY A 496 15.68 -22.73 -23.94
C GLY A 496 15.31 -23.66 -22.78
N ILE A 497 14.18 -24.36 -22.90
CA ILE A 497 13.72 -25.35 -21.91
C ILE A 497 13.93 -26.75 -22.50
N THR A 498 14.86 -27.49 -21.91
CA THR A 498 15.25 -28.86 -22.24
C THR A 498 14.78 -29.85 -21.16
N ASP A 499 15.05 -31.14 -21.35
CA ASP A 499 14.68 -32.17 -20.36
C ASP A 499 15.55 -32.12 -19.09
N GLU A 500 16.74 -31.54 -19.18
CA GLU A 500 17.64 -31.28 -18.04
C GLU A 500 17.30 -29.97 -17.30
N SER A 501 16.36 -29.19 -17.82
CA SER A 501 15.90 -27.97 -17.14
C SER A 501 15.17 -28.32 -15.84
N PRO A 502 15.22 -27.45 -14.81
CA PRO A 502 14.49 -27.66 -13.57
C PRO A 502 13.00 -27.93 -13.80
N MET A 503 12.42 -28.82 -12.98
CA MET A 503 11.04 -29.30 -13.11
C MET A 503 10.03 -28.17 -13.25
N ARG A 504 10.20 -27.07 -12.51
CA ARG A 504 9.34 -25.87 -12.61
C ARG A 504 9.27 -25.27 -14.02
N LEU A 505 10.37 -25.27 -14.78
CA LEU A 505 10.40 -24.73 -16.15
C LEU A 505 9.75 -25.71 -17.13
N ARG A 506 10.01 -27.01 -16.97
CA ARG A 506 9.39 -28.07 -17.78
C ARG A 506 7.88 -28.11 -17.58
N MET A 507 7.43 -28.04 -16.33
CA MET A 507 6.00 -27.97 -16.00
C MET A 507 5.38 -26.65 -16.50
N GLU A 508 6.04 -25.49 -16.36
CA GLU A 508 5.54 -24.21 -16.92
C GLU A 508 5.35 -24.30 -18.45
N LYS A 509 6.33 -24.84 -19.17
CA LYS A 509 6.21 -25.04 -20.63
C LYS A 509 5.03 -25.95 -20.95
N PHE A 510 4.93 -27.09 -20.26
CA PHE A 510 3.89 -28.07 -20.48
C PHE A 510 2.48 -27.50 -20.26
N ILE A 511 2.24 -26.80 -19.15
CA ILE A 511 0.91 -26.22 -18.90
C ILE A 511 0.55 -25.12 -19.91
N ARG A 512 1.52 -24.33 -20.39
CA ARG A 512 1.30 -23.31 -21.45
C ARG A 512 0.94 -23.93 -22.79
N GLU A 513 1.57 -25.04 -23.14
CA GLU A 513 1.23 -25.80 -24.34
C GLU A 513 -0.19 -26.40 -24.22
N GLN A 514 -0.50 -27.00 -23.08
CA GLN A 514 -1.81 -27.59 -22.83
C GLN A 514 -2.94 -26.55 -22.75
N GLN A 515 -2.74 -25.36 -22.17
CA GLN A 515 -3.74 -24.30 -22.21
C GLN A 515 -4.06 -23.90 -23.66
N LYS A 516 -3.04 -23.74 -24.52
CA LYS A 516 -3.25 -23.40 -25.93
C LYS A 516 -4.04 -24.48 -26.66
N GLU A 517 -3.68 -25.75 -26.45
CA GLU A 517 -4.35 -26.90 -27.06
C GLU A 517 -5.82 -26.98 -26.61
N ILE A 518 -6.07 -26.84 -25.31
CA ILE A 518 -7.42 -26.87 -24.73
C ILE A 518 -8.24 -25.69 -25.24
N VAL A 519 -7.73 -24.47 -25.18
CA VAL A 519 -8.42 -23.26 -25.66
C VAL A 519 -8.79 -23.43 -27.14
N PHE A 520 -7.83 -23.84 -27.98
CA PHE A 520 -8.08 -24.07 -29.40
C PHE A 520 -9.20 -25.11 -29.65
N ALA A 521 -9.17 -26.23 -28.92
CA ALA A 521 -10.21 -27.26 -29.04
C ALA A 521 -11.59 -26.76 -28.60
N LEU A 522 -11.66 -25.97 -27.54
CA LEU A 522 -12.90 -25.38 -27.04
C LEU A 522 -13.46 -24.31 -27.97
N GLU A 523 -12.61 -23.43 -28.53
CA GLU A 523 -13.00 -22.43 -29.54
C GLU A 523 -13.57 -23.09 -30.80
N LYS A 524 -13.00 -24.22 -31.22
CA LYS A 524 -13.50 -24.98 -32.37
C LYS A 524 -14.92 -25.52 -32.14
N ILE A 525 -15.22 -25.96 -30.92
CA ILE A 525 -16.55 -26.48 -30.57
C ILE A 525 -17.56 -25.35 -30.37
N ASP A 526 -17.15 -24.25 -29.71
CA ASP A 526 -18.03 -23.13 -29.41
C ASP A 526 -18.29 -22.23 -30.63
N GLY A 527 -17.27 -22.01 -31.47
CA GLY A 527 -17.29 -21.06 -32.57
C GLY A 527 -17.00 -19.60 -32.16
N MET A 528 -16.72 -19.33 -30.89
CA MET A 528 -16.29 -18.03 -30.37
C MET A 528 -14.88 -18.12 -29.76
N SER A 529 -14.17 -16.99 -29.74
CA SER A 529 -12.79 -16.91 -29.23
C SER A 529 -12.73 -16.56 -27.74
N PHE A 530 -11.72 -17.08 -27.04
CA PHE A 530 -11.41 -16.71 -25.67
C PHE A 530 -10.76 -15.33 -25.61
N ARG A 531 -11.11 -14.55 -24.56
CA ARG A 531 -10.38 -13.35 -24.19
C ARG A 531 -9.17 -13.74 -23.35
N GLU A 532 -7.99 -13.39 -23.84
CA GLU A 532 -6.74 -13.55 -23.12
C GLU A 532 -6.45 -12.32 -22.23
N ASP A 533 -6.01 -12.58 -21.01
CA ASP A 533 -5.66 -11.56 -20.03
C ASP A 533 -4.39 -11.99 -19.27
N THR A 534 -3.28 -11.34 -19.62
CA THR A 534 -1.97 -11.54 -18.99
C THR A 534 -1.80 -10.56 -17.85
N TRP A 535 -1.39 -11.07 -16.69
CA TRP A 535 -1.23 -10.27 -15.48
C TRP A 535 0.03 -10.65 -14.71
N THR A 536 0.54 -9.72 -13.91
CA THR A 536 1.74 -9.88 -13.09
C THR A 536 1.44 -9.54 -11.63
N ARG A 537 2.29 -10.01 -10.71
CA ARG A 537 2.18 -9.71 -9.28
C ARG A 537 3.35 -8.84 -8.82
N PRO A 538 3.12 -7.85 -7.93
CA PRO A 538 4.21 -7.07 -7.33
C PRO A 538 5.25 -7.92 -6.59
N ASN A 539 4.81 -9.03 -5.99
CA ASN A 539 5.66 -9.92 -5.18
C ASN A 539 6.30 -11.06 -5.97
N GLY A 540 6.25 -11.01 -7.30
CA GLY A 540 6.81 -12.06 -8.17
C GLY A 540 5.77 -12.96 -8.82
N GLY A 541 6.00 -13.27 -10.09
CA GLY A 541 5.15 -14.13 -10.91
C GLY A 541 4.00 -13.40 -11.61
N GLY A 542 2.99 -14.17 -11.99
CA GLY A 542 1.85 -13.71 -12.78
C GLY A 542 1.02 -14.88 -13.31
N GLY A 543 0.29 -14.64 -14.39
CA GLY A 543 -0.52 -15.66 -15.05
C GLY A 543 -1.10 -15.23 -16.39
N LEU A 544 -1.72 -16.18 -17.05
CA LEU A 544 -2.50 -15.97 -18.28
C LEU A 544 -3.88 -16.55 -18.06
N SER A 545 -4.89 -15.68 -17.99
CA SER A 545 -6.28 -16.09 -17.88
C SER A 545 -6.92 -16.07 -19.26
N CYS A 546 -7.45 -17.19 -19.72
CA CYS A 546 -8.26 -17.26 -20.94
C CYS A 546 -9.71 -17.44 -20.51
N VAL A 547 -10.57 -16.48 -20.83
CA VAL A 547 -12.00 -16.52 -20.43
C VAL A 547 -12.90 -16.31 -21.64
N LEU A 548 -13.90 -17.17 -21.77
CA LEU A 548 -15.00 -17.06 -22.73
C LEU A 548 -16.31 -16.91 -21.95
N GLN A 549 -17.13 -15.94 -22.32
CA GLN A 549 -18.42 -15.67 -21.70
C GLN A 549 -19.46 -15.51 -22.79
N GLU A 550 -20.68 -15.98 -22.50
CA GLU A 550 -21.83 -15.91 -23.40
C GLU A 550 -21.61 -16.60 -24.75
N GLY A 551 -20.79 -17.66 -24.78
CA GLY A 551 -20.56 -18.49 -25.95
C GLY A 551 -21.82 -19.24 -26.43
N ASN A 552 -21.67 -19.87 -27.60
CA ASN A 552 -22.74 -20.66 -28.22
C ASN A 552 -22.95 -21.98 -27.45
N VAL A 553 -21.85 -22.62 -27.03
CA VAL A 553 -21.87 -23.91 -26.31
C VAL A 553 -21.59 -23.70 -24.84
N PHE A 554 -20.59 -22.89 -24.49
CA PHE A 554 -20.21 -22.57 -23.12
C PHE A 554 -20.77 -21.21 -22.71
N GLU A 555 -21.64 -21.20 -21.71
CA GLU A 555 -22.17 -19.94 -21.16
C GLU A 555 -21.07 -19.16 -20.42
N LYS A 556 -20.17 -19.89 -19.77
CA LYS A 556 -18.91 -19.35 -19.23
C LYS A 556 -17.87 -20.46 -19.20
N ALA A 557 -16.68 -20.16 -19.69
CA ALA A 557 -15.54 -21.05 -19.68
C ALA A 557 -14.30 -20.26 -19.29
N GLY A 558 -13.44 -20.84 -18.47
CA GLY A 558 -12.10 -20.29 -18.32
C GLY A 558 -11.06 -21.38 -18.16
N VAL A 559 -9.88 -21.06 -18.68
CA VAL A 559 -8.69 -21.90 -18.67
C VAL A 559 -7.54 -21.00 -18.25
N ASN A 560 -7.11 -21.09 -17.00
CA ASN A 560 -6.17 -20.18 -16.38
C ASN A 560 -4.85 -20.87 -16.08
N ILE A 561 -3.74 -20.19 -16.36
CA ILE A 561 -2.41 -20.53 -15.87
C ILE A 561 -1.99 -19.50 -14.84
N SER A 562 -1.42 -19.97 -13.74
CA SER A 562 -0.71 -19.14 -12.77
C SER A 562 0.72 -19.66 -12.61
N VAL A 563 1.69 -18.76 -12.58
CA VAL A 563 3.10 -19.03 -12.27
C VAL A 563 3.51 -18.01 -11.22
N VAL A 564 3.42 -18.41 -9.96
CA VAL A 564 3.64 -17.56 -8.79
C VAL A 564 4.90 -18.00 -8.09
N TYR A 565 5.75 -17.03 -7.76
CA TYR A 565 6.95 -17.27 -6.95
C TYR A 565 7.14 -16.11 -5.99
N GLY A 566 7.89 -16.36 -4.93
CA GLY A 566 8.21 -15.38 -3.91
C GLY A 566 8.83 -16.05 -2.69
N THR A 567 8.80 -15.34 -1.57
CA THR A 567 9.39 -15.82 -0.31
C THR A 567 8.29 -16.04 0.74
N LEU A 568 8.22 -17.25 1.28
CA LEU A 568 7.31 -17.58 2.39
C LEU A 568 7.94 -17.15 3.72
N PRO A 569 7.23 -16.34 4.53
CA PRO A 569 7.68 -16.04 5.88
C PRO A 569 7.46 -17.25 6.81
N LYS A 570 8.27 -17.37 7.86
CA LYS A 570 8.22 -18.46 8.87
C LYS A 570 6.82 -18.93 9.30
N PRO A 571 5.81 -18.06 9.54
CA PRO A 571 4.48 -18.54 9.94
C PRO A 571 3.69 -19.19 8.78
N ALA A 572 3.94 -18.78 7.54
CA ALA A 572 3.36 -19.44 6.37
C ALA A 572 4.01 -20.82 6.16
N ILE A 573 5.32 -20.93 6.41
CA ILE A 573 6.05 -22.21 6.41
C ILE A 573 5.46 -23.15 7.47
N ALA A 574 5.21 -22.67 8.69
CA ALA A 574 4.62 -23.47 9.76
C ALA A 574 3.24 -24.04 9.37
N LYS A 575 2.36 -23.20 8.80
CA LYS A 575 1.03 -23.64 8.32
C LYS A 575 1.13 -24.61 7.13
N MET A 576 2.08 -24.38 6.23
CA MET A 576 2.33 -25.30 5.11
C MET A 576 2.77 -26.68 5.62
N ARG A 577 3.57 -26.73 6.69
CA ARG A 577 4.04 -27.99 7.29
C ARG A 577 2.95 -28.83 7.95
N GLU A 578 1.83 -28.23 8.36
CA GLU A 578 0.68 -28.98 8.89
C GLU A 578 0.16 -29.99 7.85
N ASN A 579 0.18 -29.59 6.57
CA ASN A 579 -0.30 -30.42 5.46
C ASN A 579 0.86 -31.06 4.65
N HIS A 580 2.05 -30.46 4.65
CA HIS A 580 3.18 -30.85 3.80
C HIS A 580 4.42 -31.16 4.64
N LYS A 581 4.54 -32.41 5.09
CA LYS A 581 5.57 -32.85 6.05
C LYS A 581 7.02 -32.76 5.54
N SER A 582 7.22 -32.68 4.21
CA SER A 582 8.53 -32.64 3.56
C SER A 582 9.23 -31.27 3.62
N VAL A 583 8.54 -30.22 4.08
CA VAL A 583 9.08 -28.85 4.17
C VAL A 583 9.98 -28.70 5.42
N ALA A 584 11.16 -28.09 5.26
CA ALA A 584 12.17 -28.02 6.34
C ALA A 584 11.76 -27.10 7.51
N SER A 585 12.16 -27.48 8.72
CA SER A 585 11.70 -26.90 9.99
C SER A 585 12.37 -25.59 10.44
N GLU A 586 13.56 -25.27 9.94
CA GLU A 586 14.47 -24.31 10.59
C GLU A 586 14.87 -23.11 9.73
N VAL A 587 14.13 -22.82 8.66
CA VAL A 587 14.46 -21.70 7.76
C VAL A 587 13.60 -20.48 8.08
N GLU A 588 14.23 -19.31 8.27
CA GLU A 588 13.51 -18.04 8.54
C GLU A 588 12.64 -17.60 7.34
N ASN A 589 13.12 -17.84 6.13
CA ASN A 589 12.49 -17.50 4.86
C ASN A 589 12.73 -18.62 3.85
N LEU A 590 11.70 -19.03 3.12
CA LEU A 590 11.80 -20.09 2.12
C LEU A 590 11.25 -19.60 0.79
N ASP A 591 12.10 -19.59 -0.23
CA ASP A 591 11.65 -19.25 -1.57
C ASP A 591 10.80 -20.39 -2.12
N PHE A 592 9.72 -20.04 -2.81
CA PHE A 592 8.77 -21.00 -3.36
C PHE A 592 8.40 -20.67 -4.79
N TYR A 593 8.00 -21.72 -5.50
CA TYR A 593 7.34 -21.70 -6.79
C TYR A 593 6.03 -22.47 -6.69
N ALA A 594 4.96 -21.88 -7.18
CA ALA A 594 3.66 -22.48 -7.33
C ALA A 594 3.15 -22.18 -8.73
N LEU A 595 2.98 -23.22 -9.54
CA LEU A 595 2.49 -23.07 -10.90
C LEU A 595 1.47 -24.14 -11.24
N GLY A 596 0.50 -23.79 -12.07
CA GLY A 596 -0.54 -24.74 -12.43
C GLY A 596 -1.52 -24.21 -13.46
N LEU A 597 -2.24 -25.17 -14.06
CA LEU A 597 -3.37 -24.94 -14.95
C LEU A 597 -4.64 -25.31 -14.20
N SER A 598 -5.61 -24.41 -14.21
CA SER A 598 -6.94 -24.65 -13.66
C SER A 598 -7.99 -24.21 -14.67
N LEU A 599 -9.01 -25.04 -14.88
CA LEU A 599 -10.13 -24.70 -15.75
C LEU A 599 -11.45 -25.08 -15.10
N VAL A 600 -12.48 -24.32 -15.46
CA VAL A 600 -13.87 -24.62 -15.20
C VAL A 600 -14.68 -24.25 -16.43
N LEU A 601 -15.50 -25.18 -16.91
CA LEU A 601 -16.34 -24.97 -18.09
C LEU A 601 -17.79 -25.20 -17.70
N HIS A 602 -18.64 -24.21 -17.96
CA HIS A 602 -20.08 -24.26 -17.74
C HIS A 602 -20.83 -24.22 -19.08
N PRO A 603 -21.23 -25.38 -19.63
CA PRO A 603 -22.06 -25.43 -20.82
C PRO A 603 -23.40 -24.72 -20.63
N ARG A 604 -23.90 -24.13 -21.72
CA ARG A 604 -25.22 -23.50 -21.79
C ARG A 604 -26.35 -24.52 -21.74
N ASN A 605 -26.17 -25.67 -22.40
CA ASN A 605 -27.17 -26.74 -22.46
C ASN A 605 -27.19 -27.56 -21.14
N PRO A 606 -28.35 -27.75 -20.47
CA PRO A 606 -28.48 -28.57 -19.26
C PRO A 606 -28.04 -30.03 -19.42
N MET A 607 -28.07 -30.57 -20.63
CA MET A 607 -27.64 -31.93 -20.92
C MET A 607 -26.12 -32.07 -20.96
N ALA A 608 -25.39 -30.98 -21.13
CA ALA A 608 -23.93 -30.95 -21.16
C ALA A 608 -23.38 -30.64 -19.74
N PRO A 609 -22.51 -31.51 -19.19
CA PRO A 609 -22.03 -31.37 -17.82
C PRO A 609 -21.03 -30.23 -17.64
N THR A 610 -21.05 -29.58 -16.48
CA THR A 610 -19.92 -28.75 -16.04
C THR A 610 -18.71 -29.64 -15.77
N VAL A 611 -17.50 -29.16 -16.05
CA VAL A 611 -16.26 -29.88 -15.71
C VAL A 611 -15.27 -28.94 -15.03
N HIS A 612 -14.51 -29.49 -14.11
CA HIS A 612 -13.39 -28.82 -13.46
C HIS A 612 -12.12 -29.66 -13.63
N LEU A 613 -10.99 -28.98 -13.80
CA LEU A 613 -9.68 -29.60 -13.80
C LEU A 613 -8.66 -28.65 -13.16
N ASN A 614 -7.73 -29.24 -12.41
CA ASN A 614 -6.58 -28.56 -11.85
C ASN A 614 -5.36 -29.48 -11.91
N TYR A 615 -4.22 -29.00 -12.41
CA TYR A 615 -2.92 -29.65 -12.22
C TYR A 615 -1.89 -28.61 -11.85
N ARG A 616 -1.20 -28.83 -10.73
CA ARG A 616 -0.28 -27.87 -10.13
C ARG A 616 1.00 -28.55 -9.64
N TYR A 617 2.07 -27.78 -9.65
CA TYR A 617 3.36 -28.12 -9.11
C TYR A 617 3.74 -27.06 -8.08
N PHE A 618 4.22 -27.52 -6.93
CA PHE A 618 4.77 -26.68 -5.90
C PHE A 618 6.20 -27.11 -5.59
N GLU A 619 7.10 -26.15 -5.44
CA GLU A 619 8.49 -26.38 -5.09
C GLU A 619 8.96 -25.31 -4.11
N THR A 620 9.71 -25.74 -3.10
CA THR A 620 10.43 -24.89 -2.18
C THR A 620 11.91 -25.00 -2.45
N MET A 621 12.63 -23.91 -2.23
CA MET A 621 14.03 -23.79 -2.61
C MET A 621 14.91 -23.43 -1.43
N ARG A 622 16.09 -24.04 -1.38
CA ARG A 622 17.15 -23.62 -0.48
C ARG A 622 17.76 -22.29 -0.97
N PRO A 623 18.43 -21.52 -0.09
CA PRO A 623 19.12 -20.29 -0.49
C PRO A 623 20.20 -20.46 -1.57
N ASP A 624 20.69 -21.68 -1.80
CA ASP A 624 21.64 -22.01 -2.87
C ASP A 624 20.98 -22.24 -4.24
N GLY A 625 19.64 -22.15 -4.33
CA GLY A 625 18.87 -22.37 -5.54
C GLY A 625 18.53 -23.84 -5.82
N THR A 626 18.86 -24.77 -4.93
CA THR A 626 18.49 -26.18 -5.05
C THR A 626 17.09 -26.47 -4.52
N SER A 627 16.41 -27.44 -5.12
CA SER A 627 15.10 -27.92 -4.65
C SER A 627 15.20 -28.48 -3.22
N GLN A 628 14.36 -28.00 -2.31
CA GLN A 628 14.25 -28.51 -0.95
C GLN A 628 13.16 -29.59 -0.86
N ALA A 629 11.94 -29.21 -1.19
CA ALA A 629 10.75 -30.07 -1.19
C ALA A 629 9.84 -29.66 -2.34
N TRP A 630 9.20 -30.64 -2.96
CA TRP A 630 8.29 -30.44 -4.07
C TRP A 630 7.13 -31.43 -3.98
N TRP A 631 6.00 -31.08 -4.56
CA TRP A 631 4.88 -31.99 -4.73
C TRP A 631 4.01 -31.56 -5.90
N PHE A 632 3.29 -32.54 -6.46
CA PHE A 632 2.22 -32.31 -7.40
C PHE A 632 0.86 -32.47 -6.73
N GLY A 633 -0.11 -31.72 -7.23
CA GLY A 633 -1.51 -31.87 -6.88
C GLY A 633 -2.38 -31.67 -8.10
N GLY A 634 -3.57 -32.22 -8.08
CA GLY A 634 -4.47 -32.06 -9.20
C GLY A 634 -5.65 -33.00 -9.23
N GLY A 635 -6.32 -33.02 -10.38
CA GLY A 635 -7.52 -33.78 -10.59
C GLY A 635 -8.38 -33.24 -11.72
N SER A 636 -9.39 -34.03 -12.07
CA SER A 636 -10.43 -33.68 -13.03
C SER A 636 -11.73 -34.30 -12.54
N ASP A 637 -12.81 -33.53 -12.51
CA ASP A 637 -14.12 -33.98 -12.02
C ASP A 637 -15.29 -33.44 -12.85
N LEU A 638 -16.36 -34.25 -12.93
CA LEU A 638 -17.51 -34.00 -13.80
C LEU A 638 -18.77 -33.70 -12.97
N THR A 639 -19.45 -32.61 -13.31
CA THR A 639 -20.65 -32.11 -12.62
C THR A 639 -21.84 -32.01 -13.59
N PRO A 640 -22.56 -33.11 -13.85
CA PRO A 640 -23.77 -33.10 -14.67
C PRO A 640 -24.96 -32.44 -13.98
N SER A 641 -25.84 -31.81 -14.74
CA SER A 641 -27.19 -31.46 -14.28
C SER A 641 -28.19 -32.59 -14.52
N TYR A 642 -27.98 -33.37 -15.58
CA TYR A 642 -28.71 -34.61 -15.86
C TYR A 642 -27.74 -35.77 -16.00
N LEU A 643 -28.04 -36.87 -15.33
CA LEU A 643 -27.18 -38.04 -15.35
C LEU A 643 -27.36 -38.87 -16.63
N PHE A 644 -26.26 -39.08 -17.35
CA PHE A 644 -26.11 -40.08 -18.40
C PHE A 644 -25.01 -41.06 -17.97
N ASP A 645 -25.35 -42.33 -17.74
CA ASP A 645 -24.36 -43.29 -17.23
C ASP A 645 -23.20 -43.45 -18.21
N GLU A 646 -23.47 -43.45 -19.52
CA GLU A 646 -22.41 -43.57 -20.53
C GLU A 646 -21.37 -42.44 -20.47
N ASP A 647 -21.75 -41.23 -20.06
CA ASP A 647 -20.85 -40.08 -20.00
C ASP A 647 -19.97 -40.18 -18.76
N ALA A 648 -20.56 -40.58 -17.63
CA ALA A 648 -19.82 -40.83 -16.40
C ALA A 648 -18.84 -41.99 -16.57
N VAL A 649 -19.28 -43.10 -17.19
CA VAL A 649 -18.41 -44.25 -17.52
C VAL A 649 -17.29 -43.82 -18.46
N HIS A 650 -17.57 -43.09 -19.54
CA HIS A 650 -16.56 -42.61 -20.49
C HIS A 650 -15.49 -41.74 -19.81
N PHE A 651 -15.95 -40.77 -19.01
CA PHE A 651 -15.06 -39.87 -18.27
C PHE A 651 -14.16 -40.63 -17.31
N HIS A 652 -14.75 -41.48 -16.45
CA HIS A 652 -14.01 -42.26 -15.46
C HIS A 652 -13.09 -43.31 -16.08
N LYS A 653 -13.52 -43.96 -17.16
CA LYS A 653 -12.68 -44.91 -17.91
C LYS A 653 -11.43 -44.24 -18.47
N THR A 654 -11.58 -43.06 -19.07
CA THR A 654 -10.47 -42.31 -19.65
C THR A 654 -9.46 -41.89 -18.57
N LEU A 655 -9.94 -41.44 -17.42
CA LEU A 655 -9.09 -41.10 -16.27
C LEU A 655 -8.39 -42.34 -15.68
N LYS A 656 -9.10 -43.47 -15.59
CA LYS A 656 -8.54 -44.74 -15.13
C LYS A 656 -7.44 -45.23 -16.06
N GLU A 657 -7.64 -45.17 -17.38
CA GLU A 657 -6.63 -45.55 -18.37
C GLU A 657 -5.37 -44.68 -18.26
N ALA A 658 -5.51 -43.39 -17.92
CA ALA A 658 -4.36 -42.54 -17.64
C ALA A 658 -3.64 -42.95 -16.35
N CYS A 659 -4.38 -43.27 -15.28
CA CYS A 659 -3.82 -43.71 -14.01
C CYS A 659 -3.11 -45.07 -14.13
N ASP A 660 -3.75 -46.04 -14.79
CA ASP A 660 -3.29 -47.44 -14.92
C ASP A 660 -1.94 -47.57 -15.67
N LYS A 661 -1.54 -46.56 -16.44
CA LYS A 661 -0.21 -46.49 -17.08
C LYS A 661 0.94 -46.32 -16.09
N HIS A 662 0.64 -45.76 -14.92
CA HIS A 662 1.62 -45.42 -13.88
C HIS A 662 1.50 -46.35 -12.69
N ASP A 663 0.28 -46.48 -12.15
CA ASP A 663 -0.03 -47.38 -11.04
C ASP A 663 -1.54 -47.69 -11.03
N LYS A 664 -1.87 -48.98 -10.93
CA LYS A 664 -3.27 -49.46 -10.92
C LYS A 664 -4.01 -49.05 -9.65
N ASP A 665 -3.30 -48.75 -8.57
CA ASP A 665 -3.89 -48.31 -7.30
C ASP A 665 -4.23 -46.81 -7.30
N TYR A 666 -3.72 -46.05 -8.28
CA TYR A 666 -3.97 -44.60 -8.36
C TYR A 666 -5.45 -44.28 -8.58
N TYR A 667 -6.10 -44.91 -9.56
CA TYR A 667 -7.50 -44.58 -9.84
C TYR A 667 -8.42 -44.87 -8.65
N PRO A 668 -8.43 -46.07 -8.03
CA PRO A 668 -9.28 -46.34 -6.87
C PRO A 668 -9.05 -45.36 -5.72
N ARG A 669 -7.78 -45.03 -5.44
CA ARG A 669 -7.41 -44.08 -4.37
C ARG A 669 -7.86 -42.66 -4.67
N PHE A 670 -7.55 -42.16 -5.86
CA PHE A 670 -7.83 -40.78 -6.24
C PHE A 670 -9.30 -40.54 -6.57
N LYS A 671 -10.02 -41.56 -7.03
CA LYS A 671 -11.48 -41.52 -7.19
C LYS A 671 -12.17 -41.39 -5.84
N LYS A 672 -11.81 -42.25 -4.89
CA LYS A 672 -12.34 -42.16 -3.52
C LYS A 672 -12.05 -40.80 -2.90
N TRP A 673 -10.83 -40.29 -3.07
CA TRP A 673 -10.47 -38.96 -2.57
C TRP A 673 -11.28 -37.85 -3.25
N CYS A 674 -11.57 -37.97 -4.56
CA CYS A 674 -12.42 -37.04 -5.29
C CYS A 674 -13.85 -36.99 -4.71
N ASP A 675 -14.44 -38.15 -4.43
CA ASP A 675 -15.79 -38.27 -3.85
C ASP A 675 -15.87 -37.62 -2.45
N GLU A 676 -14.82 -37.78 -1.65
CA GLU A 676 -14.73 -37.20 -0.31
C GLU A 676 -14.45 -35.69 -0.35
N TYR A 677 -13.58 -35.23 -1.25
CA TYR A 677 -13.18 -33.84 -1.36
C TYR A 677 -14.32 -32.96 -1.90
N PHE A 678 -14.96 -33.36 -3.00
CA PHE A 678 -16.02 -32.58 -3.65
C PHE A 678 -17.41 -32.84 -3.05
N SER A 679 -17.49 -32.87 -1.72
CA SER A 679 -18.73 -33.07 -0.97
C SER A 679 -19.26 -31.77 -0.37
N ASN A 680 -20.51 -31.43 -0.68
CA ASN A 680 -21.25 -30.38 0.03
C ASN A 680 -21.74 -30.95 1.37
N LYS A 681 -20.86 -30.93 2.39
CA LYS A 681 -21.12 -31.54 3.71
C LYS A 681 -22.44 -31.08 4.34
N HIS A 682 -22.79 -29.80 4.19
CA HIS A 682 -24.02 -29.23 4.74
C HIS A 682 -25.29 -29.64 3.96
N ARG A 683 -25.15 -30.23 2.77
CA ARG A 683 -26.24 -30.81 1.97
C ARG A 683 -26.27 -32.34 2.00
N GLY A 684 -25.18 -32.98 2.42
CA GLY A 684 -25.02 -34.44 2.36
C GLY A 684 -24.98 -34.98 0.93
N GLU A 685 -24.52 -34.19 -0.05
CA GLU A 685 -24.40 -34.60 -1.46
C GLU A 685 -23.07 -34.16 -2.05
N SER A 686 -22.52 -34.94 -2.98
CA SER A 686 -21.38 -34.54 -3.79
C SER A 686 -21.76 -33.45 -4.80
N ARG A 687 -20.77 -32.66 -5.22
CA ARG A 687 -20.93 -31.62 -6.23
C ARG A 687 -21.36 -32.21 -7.57
N GLY A 688 -20.75 -33.34 -7.94
CA GLY A 688 -20.92 -34.05 -9.20
C GLY A 688 -20.64 -35.55 -9.07
N VAL A 689 -20.42 -36.22 -10.20
CA VAL A 689 -20.18 -37.67 -10.27
C VAL A 689 -18.72 -38.06 -10.04
N GLY A 690 -17.92 -37.13 -9.50
CA GLY A 690 -16.52 -37.31 -9.16
C GLY A 690 -15.61 -37.35 -10.39
N GLY A 691 -14.49 -38.04 -10.23
CA GLY A 691 -13.39 -38.11 -11.17
C GLY A 691 -12.15 -38.58 -10.44
N ILE A 692 -11.03 -37.86 -10.56
CA ILE A 692 -9.83 -38.10 -9.75
C ILE A 692 -9.42 -36.83 -9.00
N PHE A 693 -8.95 -36.97 -7.78
CA PHE A 693 -8.36 -35.90 -6.99
C PHE A 693 -7.15 -36.42 -6.21
N PHE A 694 -6.08 -35.65 -6.20
CA PHE A 694 -4.89 -35.93 -5.43
C PHE A 694 -4.18 -34.63 -5.03
N ASP A 695 -3.48 -34.72 -3.92
CA ASP A 695 -2.60 -33.69 -3.39
C ASP A 695 -1.36 -34.39 -2.83
N ASP A 696 -0.29 -33.65 -2.60
CA ASP A 696 0.91 -34.16 -1.91
C ASP A 696 1.57 -35.36 -2.56
N LEU A 697 1.53 -35.44 -3.90
CA LEU A 697 2.33 -36.42 -4.65
C LEU A 697 3.78 -35.94 -4.71
N ASP A 698 4.56 -36.37 -3.73
CA ASP A 698 5.98 -36.04 -3.56
C ASP A 698 6.90 -37.27 -3.70
N GLY A 699 8.18 -37.06 -3.43
CA GLY A 699 9.24 -38.08 -3.52
C GLY A 699 9.05 -39.31 -2.64
N ALA A 700 8.11 -39.30 -1.68
CA ALA A 700 7.77 -40.49 -0.89
C ALA A 700 6.86 -41.47 -1.65
N VAL A 701 6.13 -40.99 -2.67
CA VAL A 701 5.23 -41.81 -3.49
C VAL A 701 5.96 -42.32 -4.74
N ALA A 702 6.58 -41.42 -5.49
CA ALA A 702 7.36 -41.73 -6.69
C ALA A 702 8.40 -40.63 -6.94
N ASP A 703 9.42 -40.91 -7.75
CA ASP A 703 10.36 -39.87 -8.16
C ASP A 703 9.69 -38.77 -9.00
N SER A 704 10.38 -37.63 -9.13
CA SER A 704 9.84 -36.45 -9.80
C SER A 704 9.54 -36.66 -11.28
N GLU A 705 10.30 -37.51 -11.98
CA GLU A 705 10.10 -37.75 -13.41
C GLU A 705 8.89 -38.65 -13.65
N ASN A 706 8.75 -39.73 -12.89
CA ASN A 706 7.57 -40.59 -12.96
C ASN A 706 6.30 -39.83 -12.55
N THR A 707 6.37 -39.01 -11.49
CA THR A 707 5.25 -38.18 -11.08
C THR A 707 4.91 -37.15 -12.16
N PHE A 708 5.89 -36.49 -12.76
CA PHE A 708 5.64 -35.55 -13.85
C PHE A 708 5.02 -36.24 -15.07
N SER A 709 5.49 -37.44 -15.45
CA SER A 709 4.90 -38.22 -16.54
C SER A 709 3.43 -38.57 -16.26
N PHE A 710 3.09 -38.92 -15.02
CA PHE A 710 1.71 -39.14 -14.58
C PHE A 710 0.85 -37.88 -14.76
N ILE A 711 1.35 -36.73 -14.31
CA ILE A 711 0.66 -35.44 -14.49
C ILE A 711 0.46 -35.11 -15.96
N GLN A 712 1.43 -35.42 -16.82
CA GLN A 712 1.32 -35.20 -18.26
C GLN A 712 0.22 -36.05 -18.89
N ASP A 713 0.18 -37.35 -18.57
CA ASP A 713 -0.86 -38.25 -19.08
C ASP A 713 -2.25 -37.87 -18.56
N CYS A 714 -2.36 -37.51 -17.28
CA CYS A 714 -3.60 -37.10 -16.67
C CYS A 714 -4.14 -35.77 -17.23
N LEU A 715 -3.29 -34.76 -17.46
CA LEU A 715 -3.71 -33.51 -18.11
C LEU A 715 -4.11 -33.74 -19.57
N LYS A 716 -3.33 -34.52 -20.34
CA LYS A 716 -3.65 -34.85 -21.74
C LYS A 716 -4.93 -35.69 -21.88
N SER A 717 -5.31 -36.44 -20.85
CA SER A 717 -6.55 -37.23 -20.84
C SER A 717 -7.82 -36.36 -20.78
N PHE A 718 -7.70 -35.07 -20.45
CA PHE A 718 -8.85 -34.16 -20.32
C PHE A 718 -9.68 -34.05 -21.60
N LEU A 719 -9.06 -33.66 -22.72
CA LEU A 719 -9.80 -33.47 -23.98
C LEU A 719 -10.49 -34.76 -24.45
N PRO A 720 -9.82 -35.93 -24.50
CA PRO A 720 -10.48 -37.20 -24.78
C PRO A 720 -11.62 -37.55 -23.81
N SER A 721 -11.50 -37.19 -22.53
CA SER A 721 -12.54 -37.48 -21.53
C SER A 721 -13.78 -36.59 -21.66
N TYR A 722 -13.63 -35.36 -22.17
CA TYR A 722 -14.70 -34.35 -22.11
C TYR A 722 -15.29 -33.96 -23.46
N LEU A 723 -14.48 -33.79 -24.52
CA LEU A 723 -15.00 -33.34 -25.83
C LEU A 723 -16.05 -34.30 -26.42
N PRO A 724 -15.90 -35.64 -26.36
CA PRO A 724 -16.93 -36.55 -26.87
C PRO A 724 -18.28 -36.39 -26.16
N ILE A 725 -18.25 -36.08 -24.86
CA ILE A 725 -19.46 -35.81 -24.08
C ILE A 725 -20.10 -34.51 -24.59
N ILE A 726 -19.32 -33.44 -24.74
CA ILE A 726 -19.86 -32.16 -25.21
C ILE A 726 -20.45 -32.25 -26.61
N GLU A 727 -19.77 -32.91 -27.55
CA GLU A 727 -20.29 -33.10 -28.91
C GLU A 727 -21.63 -33.85 -28.91
N LYS A 728 -21.81 -34.83 -28.01
CA LYS A 728 -23.06 -35.59 -27.90
C LYS A 728 -24.19 -34.79 -27.27
N ARG A 729 -23.87 -33.88 -26.33
CA ARG A 729 -24.87 -33.23 -25.46
C ARG A 729 -25.21 -31.79 -25.82
N LYS A 730 -24.31 -31.05 -26.47
CA LYS A 730 -24.44 -29.59 -26.68
C LYS A 730 -25.69 -29.18 -27.48
N ASP A 731 -26.12 -30.02 -28.42
CA ASP A 731 -27.25 -29.72 -29.32
C ASP A 731 -28.57 -30.42 -28.93
N MET A 732 -28.60 -31.13 -27.79
CA MET A 732 -29.83 -31.80 -27.34
C MET A 732 -30.92 -30.78 -26.99
N PRO A 733 -32.19 -31.01 -27.38
CA PRO A 733 -33.29 -30.14 -26.97
C PRO A 733 -33.47 -30.21 -25.44
N TYR A 734 -33.85 -29.09 -24.85
CA TYR A 734 -34.18 -29.00 -23.42
C TYR A 734 -35.38 -28.07 -23.20
N THR A 735 -36.05 -28.25 -22.08
CA THR A 735 -37.18 -27.44 -21.62
C THR A 735 -36.73 -26.37 -20.63
N GLU A 736 -37.55 -25.34 -20.41
CA GLU A 736 -37.29 -24.32 -19.39
C GLU A 736 -37.14 -24.93 -17.98
N LYS A 737 -37.92 -25.96 -17.65
CA LYS A 737 -37.78 -26.68 -16.37
C LYS A 737 -36.40 -27.33 -16.22
N GLU A 738 -35.88 -27.92 -17.30
CA GLU A 738 -34.54 -28.51 -17.29
C GLU A 738 -33.44 -27.44 -17.15
N LYS A 739 -33.66 -26.26 -17.73
CA LYS A 739 -32.79 -25.09 -17.54
C LYS A 739 -32.85 -24.55 -16.12
N GLU A 740 -34.02 -24.46 -15.51
CA GLU A 740 -34.17 -24.08 -14.09
C GLU A 740 -33.44 -25.05 -13.17
N TRP A 741 -33.54 -26.36 -13.41
CA TRP A 741 -32.80 -27.37 -12.65
C TRP A 741 -31.29 -27.19 -12.78
N GLN A 742 -30.77 -26.90 -13.97
CA GLN A 742 -29.36 -26.55 -14.16
C GLN A 742 -28.95 -25.37 -13.26
N GLN A 743 -29.80 -24.35 -13.13
CA GLN A 743 -29.52 -23.19 -12.26
C GLN A 743 -29.43 -23.58 -10.77
N VAL A 744 -30.31 -24.48 -10.31
CA VAL A 744 -30.26 -25.02 -8.95
C VAL A 744 -28.98 -25.82 -8.72
N ARG A 745 -28.59 -26.69 -9.67
CA ARG A 745 -27.33 -27.46 -9.60
C ARG A 745 -26.10 -26.55 -9.63
N ARG A 746 -26.12 -25.47 -10.40
CA ARG A 746 -25.07 -24.44 -10.38
C ARG A 746 -25.01 -23.69 -9.05
N GLY A 747 -26.15 -23.47 -8.39
CA GLY A 747 -26.18 -22.98 -7.01
C GLY A 747 -25.39 -23.87 -6.05
N ARG A 748 -25.51 -25.21 -6.19
CA ARG A 748 -24.70 -26.18 -5.42
C ARG A 748 -23.21 -26.14 -5.75
N TYR A 749 -22.86 -25.84 -7.00
CA TYR A 749 -21.48 -25.62 -7.42
C TYR A 749 -20.87 -24.39 -6.74
N VAL A 750 -21.62 -23.28 -6.70
CA VAL A 750 -21.22 -22.05 -6.00
C VAL A 750 -21.09 -22.28 -4.49
N GLU A 751 -22.05 -22.99 -3.87
CA GLU A 751 -21.98 -23.37 -2.45
C GLU A 751 -20.68 -24.11 -2.14
N PHE A 752 -20.27 -25.06 -2.98
CA PHE A 752 -19.02 -25.78 -2.78
C PHE A 752 -17.80 -24.85 -2.87
N ASN A 753 -17.69 -24.06 -3.95
CA ASN A 753 -16.52 -23.24 -4.20
C ASN A 753 -16.32 -22.15 -3.13
N LEU A 754 -17.41 -21.58 -2.59
CA LEU A 754 -17.31 -20.50 -1.60
C LEU A 754 -17.19 -21.01 -0.15
N VAL A 755 -17.69 -22.21 0.15
CA VAL A 755 -17.73 -22.74 1.53
C VAL A 755 -16.64 -23.77 1.80
N HIS A 756 -16.38 -24.69 0.87
CA HIS A 756 -15.54 -25.87 1.11
C HIS A 756 -14.22 -25.88 0.35
N ASP A 757 -14.17 -25.24 -0.82
CA ASP A 757 -12.99 -25.33 -1.69
C ASP A 757 -11.75 -24.64 -1.07
N ARG A 758 -10.73 -25.45 -0.78
CA ARG A 758 -9.46 -24.99 -0.20
C ARG A 758 -8.75 -24.02 -1.14
N GLY A 759 -8.80 -24.26 -2.44
CA GLY A 759 -8.13 -23.44 -3.46
C GLY A 759 -8.69 -22.01 -3.52
N THR A 760 -10.02 -21.89 -3.62
CA THR A 760 -10.73 -20.61 -3.64
C THR A 760 -10.53 -19.83 -2.34
N SER A 761 -10.72 -20.49 -1.18
CA SER A 761 -10.53 -19.85 0.13
C SER A 761 -9.10 -19.36 0.33
N PHE A 762 -8.10 -20.18 -0.02
CA PHE A 762 -6.70 -19.77 0.05
C PHE A 762 -6.41 -18.58 -0.88
N GLY A 763 -6.86 -18.65 -2.14
CA GLY A 763 -6.64 -17.59 -3.12
C GLY A 763 -7.18 -16.23 -2.68
N LEU A 764 -8.41 -16.20 -2.15
CA LEU A 764 -9.07 -14.96 -1.70
C LEU A 764 -8.44 -14.38 -0.42
N ASN A 765 -7.87 -15.22 0.44
CA ASN A 765 -7.24 -14.78 1.69
C ASN A 765 -5.77 -14.33 1.52
N VAL A 766 -5.14 -14.59 0.37
CA VAL A 766 -3.76 -14.15 0.09
C VAL A 766 -3.76 -12.72 -0.49
N PRO A 767 -3.10 -11.75 0.17
CA PRO A 767 -3.02 -10.38 -0.34
C PRO A 767 -2.36 -10.29 -1.72
N GLY A 768 -2.94 -9.48 -2.61
CA GLY A 768 -2.43 -9.29 -3.97
C GLY A 768 -2.68 -10.49 -4.90
N SER A 769 -3.57 -11.41 -4.52
CA SER A 769 -4.13 -12.40 -5.45
C SER A 769 -5.13 -11.73 -6.40
N ARG A 770 -5.20 -12.24 -7.63
CA ARG A 770 -6.15 -11.74 -8.63
C ARG A 770 -7.52 -12.38 -8.43
N VAL A 771 -8.42 -11.66 -7.75
CA VAL A 771 -9.77 -12.13 -7.41
C VAL A 771 -10.55 -12.61 -8.64
N GLU A 772 -10.51 -11.88 -9.76
CA GLU A 772 -11.20 -12.25 -11.00
C GLU A 772 -10.72 -13.59 -11.58
N SER A 773 -9.43 -13.93 -11.44
CA SER A 773 -8.90 -15.22 -11.88
C SER A 773 -9.35 -16.38 -10.99
N ILE A 774 -9.59 -16.11 -9.70
CA ILE A 774 -10.07 -17.10 -8.72
C ILE A 774 -11.57 -17.37 -8.92
N LEU A 775 -12.36 -16.29 -9.05
CA LEU A 775 -13.82 -16.35 -9.21
C LEU A 775 -14.27 -16.66 -10.65
N MET A 776 -13.32 -16.87 -11.57
CA MET A 776 -13.59 -17.42 -12.90
C MET A 776 -14.39 -18.73 -12.82
N SER A 777 -14.17 -19.53 -11.77
CA SER A 777 -14.85 -20.79 -11.50
C SER A 777 -16.35 -20.68 -11.24
N LEU A 778 -16.88 -19.49 -10.95
CA LEU A 778 -18.31 -19.32 -10.72
C LEU A 778 -19.07 -19.28 -12.06
N PRO A 779 -20.26 -19.90 -12.18
CA PRO A 779 -21.08 -19.83 -13.38
C PRO A 779 -21.60 -18.41 -13.64
N LEU A 780 -22.04 -18.12 -14.86
CA LEU A 780 -22.63 -16.82 -15.21
C LEU A 780 -23.96 -16.61 -14.45
N THR A 781 -24.74 -17.67 -14.30
CA THR A 781 -26.03 -17.67 -13.59
C THR A 781 -26.14 -18.88 -12.66
N ALA A 782 -26.83 -18.69 -11.54
CA ALA A 782 -27.21 -19.74 -10.57
C ALA A 782 -28.50 -19.33 -9.85
N SER A 783 -29.23 -20.30 -9.29
CA SER A 783 -30.43 -20.02 -8.50
C SER A 783 -30.46 -20.80 -7.18
N TRP A 784 -31.10 -20.20 -6.17
CA TRP A 784 -31.40 -20.83 -4.89
C TRP A 784 -32.89 -20.74 -4.64
N ARG A 785 -33.53 -21.90 -4.48
CA ARG A 785 -34.94 -22.03 -4.12
C ARG A 785 -35.05 -22.59 -2.70
N TYR A 786 -35.85 -21.92 -1.87
CA TYR A 786 -36.07 -22.33 -0.49
C TYR A 786 -36.74 -23.72 -0.46
N MET A 787 -36.18 -24.65 0.31
CA MET A 787 -36.71 -26.02 0.47
C MET A 787 -36.99 -26.75 -0.85
N TYR A 788 -36.21 -26.50 -1.90
CA TYR A 788 -36.41 -27.15 -3.19
C TYR A 788 -35.92 -28.59 -3.18
N GLU A 789 -36.83 -29.51 -3.47
CA GLU A 789 -36.57 -30.93 -3.69
C GLU A 789 -37.07 -31.31 -5.10
N PRO A 790 -36.32 -32.14 -5.85
CA PRO A 790 -36.76 -32.59 -7.16
C PRO A 790 -37.98 -33.52 -7.05
N GLU A 791 -38.79 -33.58 -8.11
CA GLU A 791 -40.00 -34.41 -8.12
C GLU A 791 -39.64 -35.90 -7.92
N PRO A 792 -40.38 -36.67 -7.11
CA PRO A 792 -40.10 -38.09 -6.91
C PRO A 792 -40.12 -38.88 -8.22
N ARG A 793 -39.15 -39.79 -8.39
CA ARG A 793 -38.96 -40.61 -9.61
C ARG A 793 -38.63 -39.80 -10.89
N SER A 794 -38.24 -38.53 -10.75
CA SER A 794 -37.73 -37.71 -11.85
C SER A 794 -36.26 -38.02 -12.18
N ARG A 795 -35.76 -37.47 -13.30
CA ARG A 795 -34.34 -37.57 -13.68
C ARG A 795 -33.45 -36.76 -12.73
N GLU A 796 -33.99 -35.69 -12.17
CA GLU A 796 -33.40 -34.78 -11.20
C GLU A 796 -33.18 -35.50 -9.87
N GLN A 797 -34.20 -36.21 -9.37
CA GLN A 797 -34.07 -37.04 -8.16
C GLN A 797 -33.02 -38.13 -8.34
N ARG A 798 -33.03 -38.80 -9.51
CA ARG A 798 -32.03 -39.83 -9.83
C ARG A 798 -30.60 -39.31 -9.73
N LEU A 799 -30.34 -38.09 -10.20
CA LEU A 799 -29.02 -37.48 -10.03
C LEU A 799 -28.71 -37.28 -8.54
N VAL A 800 -29.61 -36.65 -7.78
CA VAL A 800 -29.41 -36.36 -6.35
C VAL A 800 -29.12 -37.63 -5.55
N ASP A 801 -29.79 -38.74 -5.83
CA ASP A 801 -29.54 -40.02 -5.15
C ASP A 801 -28.10 -40.51 -5.37
N VAL A 802 -27.58 -40.40 -6.59
CA VAL A 802 -26.18 -40.73 -6.92
C VAL A 802 -25.21 -39.76 -6.26
N LEU A 803 -25.56 -38.48 -6.12
CA LEU A 803 -24.71 -37.50 -5.45
C LEU A 803 -24.67 -37.71 -3.93
N ARG A 804 -25.77 -38.16 -3.31
CA ARG A 804 -25.83 -38.53 -1.90
C ARG A 804 -25.10 -39.83 -1.59
N SER A 805 -25.03 -40.72 -2.57
CA SER A 805 -24.37 -42.02 -2.45
C SER A 805 -23.50 -42.27 -3.69
N PRO A 806 -22.27 -41.71 -3.72
CA PRO A 806 -21.34 -41.91 -4.82
C PRO A 806 -21.18 -43.40 -5.13
N LYS A 807 -21.20 -43.74 -6.42
CA LYS A 807 -21.07 -45.13 -6.90
C LYS A 807 -19.77 -45.32 -7.67
N GLU A 808 -19.40 -46.57 -7.90
CA GLU A 808 -18.34 -46.91 -8.85
C GLU A 808 -18.86 -46.86 -10.29
N TRP A 809 -18.02 -46.36 -11.19
CA TRP A 809 -18.36 -46.19 -12.60
C TRP A 809 -17.62 -47.16 -13.53
N VAL A 810 -16.43 -47.65 -13.15
CA VAL A 810 -15.55 -48.50 -13.98
C VAL A 810 -14.82 -49.55 -13.17
#